data_AF-A0AB39XK41-F1
#
_entry.id   AF-A0AB39XK41-F1
#
_cell.length_a   1.000
_cell.length_b   1.000
_cell.length_c   1.000
_cell.angle_alpha   90.00
_cell.angle_beta   90.00
_cell.angle_gamma   90.00
#
_symmetry.space_group_name_H-M   'P 1'
#
loop_
_entity.id
_entity.type
_entity.pdbx_description
1 polymer ?
#
loop_
_entity_poly.entity_id
_entity_poly.type
_entity_poly.pdbx_seq_one_letter_code
_entity_poly.pdbx_strand_id
1 'polypeptide(L)'
;MNNAGWINLHCHVKNTDPAKNGGKDFVVGWPYKTADELLGMAAWVHGTRKFFDSWFCTSQQSECAVSPKGKNKAKRLASNATWLKAIWIDVDVKAKPADWDAKNPGKPWTHYETVAEAWAAVGVFRAAVGLPMPSAVVHSGSGMHLYWVSTTPLSPQDWRPYAEGLKGLLLREGVKCDAGLTTDPARLLRVPGTLNHKYEPPREVKLIHLGRMYDFATALAVLPNAASGTATAPSHSLVPAGEAEGKAGRWFAELAADKQSEVVRHAARHIARNSKLFELTANGGSYDTYLKVALALARSGVEDAKDIFVEVASTAKGADSEDSLRQFFDGCRSAEPRQDGVTIGTLLHLATESGADFAPWKQVADACDTKIAVYVPGNEGECRNRLDAVVANDPNTFTLGDPTGPLVILRKPERDALPSGTQWDGDLPATTLATSADINERAERLIWKQRTGGRGEGLLTHTHPPRGFVGDYLAQMRGRYGARPLRGIVRVPRIDENGDVHSLQGYDPVTGLFHDRVPSLAISPAPTRDQVKRAADALLLAFSQYRFDDAAEGKALLLAAIFTVLERPFLPVAPMFVVRSSMPATGKGKLARALVLLGFDTAPVVVTWGGSGEEFEKRLTAILLQAPAALMIDNANGMQIKGDLLESVITEGRAGIRPLGYSDFVKLRNRSFITLTGNNPIITGDMARRAIPLDILPRSADPEQDRYKFDPVKFIQRHRIALLGAAFTIMRAFRLEGMPSQGLPAVGSFDEWATRVRDLVYWLTNYDVSVVFRQNKAEDPRRQADAALLAALHQHFGATPFKAAEATAVHKKVEDARRSTASIQLTASEQALHDALDDALGSKGVNPKLFGYCARRLKGAHNGGFILEVEHDPATNSNLITILPDVVAVAPGSPGRSGSFKP
;
A
#
# COMPACT_ATOMS: atom_id res chain seq x y z
N MET A 1 12.58 10.44 -34.35
CA MET A 1 13.80 10.27 -35.16
C MET A 1 14.17 8.80 -35.15
N ASN A 2 14.22 8.20 -36.34
CA ASN A 2 14.42 6.77 -36.60
C ASN A 2 15.89 6.38 -36.54
N ASN A 3 16.35 5.75 -35.45
CA ASN A 3 17.36 4.69 -35.56
C ASN A 3 17.39 3.86 -34.28
N ALA A 4 16.68 2.73 -34.26
CA ALA A 4 16.83 1.76 -33.18
C ALA A 4 18.30 1.31 -33.15
N GLY A 5 19.03 1.52 -32.06
CA GLY A 5 20.39 1.02 -31.93
C GLY A 5 20.47 -0.51 -31.93
N TRP A 6 21.66 -1.05 -31.71
CA TRP A 6 21.96 -2.48 -31.78
C TRP A 6 22.30 -3.04 -30.41
N ILE A 7 21.78 -4.23 -30.08
CA ILE A 7 22.25 -5.01 -28.94
C ILE A 7 23.13 -6.16 -29.45
N ASN A 8 24.28 -6.36 -28.83
CA ASN A 8 25.30 -7.26 -29.38
C ASN A 8 25.41 -8.55 -28.55
N LEU A 9 25.37 -9.69 -29.24
CA LEU A 9 25.82 -10.98 -28.72
C LEU A 9 27.25 -11.23 -29.20
N HIS A 10 28.11 -11.73 -28.32
CA HIS A 10 29.45 -12.15 -28.63
C HIS A 10 29.68 -13.60 -28.19
N CYS A 11 30.43 -14.37 -28.97
CA CYS A 11 30.84 -15.71 -28.57
C CYS A 11 32.23 -16.08 -29.08
N HIS A 12 32.81 -17.13 -28.49
CA HIS A 12 34.01 -17.75 -29.03
C HIS A 12 33.67 -18.73 -30.16
N VAL A 13 34.59 -18.83 -31.11
CA VAL A 13 34.60 -19.80 -32.20
C VAL A 13 35.88 -20.60 -32.10
N LYS A 14 35.76 -21.94 -32.09
CA LYS A 14 36.94 -22.81 -32.06
C LYS A 14 37.84 -22.52 -33.26
N ASN A 15 39.11 -22.28 -32.99
CA ASN A 15 40.13 -22.18 -34.02
C ASN A 15 40.57 -23.59 -34.41
N THR A 16 40.20 -24.01 -35.61
CA THR A 16 40.58 -25.31 -36.17
C THR A 16 41.89 -25.25 -36.96
N ASP A 17 42.56 -24.09 -37.00
CA ASP A 17 43.80 -23.85 -37.75
C ASP A 17 44.83 -23.12 -36.87
N PRO A 18 45.79 -23.85 -36.26
CA PRO A 18 46.78 -23.30 -35.34
C PRO A 18 47.64 -22.17 -35.92
N ALA A 19 47.78 -22.09 -37.25
CA ALA A 19 48.55 -21.04 -37.92
C ALA A 19 47.82 -19.69 -37.93
N LYS A 20 46.50 -19.67 -37.74
CA LYS A 20 45.70 -18.44 -37.70
C LYS A 20 45.52 -17.95 -36.27
N ASN A 21 45.50 -16.63 -36.08
CA ASN A 21 45.27 -15.98 -34.78
C ASN A 21 46.18 -16.47 -33.64
N GLY A 22 47.41 -16.91 -33.98
CA GLY A 22 48.37 -17.46 -33.01
C GLY A 22 47.84 -18.67 -32.24
N GLY A 23 47.00 -19.50 -32.87
CA GLY A 23 46.39 -20.68 -32.24
C GLY A 23 45.25 -20.38 -31.26
N LYS A 24 44.91 -19.11 -31.03
CA LYS A 24 43.81 -18.71 -30.14
C LYS A 24 42.46 -18.78 -30.85
N ASP A 25 41.42 -19.06 -30.09
CA ASP A 25 40.03 -19.00 -30.54
C ASP A 25 39.62 -17.59 -30.97
N PHE A 26 38.66 -17.51 -31.91
CA PHE A 26 38.18 -16.23 -32.43
C PHE A 26 37.00 -15.72 -31.61
N VAL A 27 36.93 -14.42 -31.38
CA VAL A 27 35.70 -13.77 -30.88
C VAL A 27 34.90 -13.27 -32.08
N VAL A 28 33.65 -13.70 -32.19
CA VAL A 28 32.69 -13.15 -33.15
C VAL A 28 31.53 -12.50 -32.41
N GLY A 29 30.82 -11.60 -33.08
CA GLY A 29 29.61 -11.05 -32.52
C GLY A 29 28.60 -10.61 -33.57
N TRP A 30 27.34 -10.66 -33.19
CA TRP A 30 26.18 -10.35 -34.03
C TRP A 30 25.33 -9.26 -33.39
N PRO A 31 24.90 -8.25 -34.17
CA PRO A 31 24.03 -7.19 -33.69
C PRO A 31 22.56 -7.54 -33.93
N TYR A 32 21.70 -7.24 -32.96
CA TYR A 32 20.26 -7.50 -33.00
C TYR A 32 19.47 -6.24 -32.68
N LYS A 33 18.19 -6.21 -33.06
CA LYS A 33 17.29 -5.10 -32.74
C LYS A 33 16.45 -5.36 -31.50
N THR A 34 16.20 -6.63 -31.17
CA THR A 34 15.40 -7.01 -30.00
C THR A 34 16.12 -8.04 -29.13
N ALA A 35 15.78 -8.06 -27.83
CA ALA A 35 16.33 -9.02 -26.87
C ALA A 35 15.98 -10.47 -27.26
N ASP A 36 14.79 -10.71 -27.80
CA ASP A 36 14.34 -12.05 -28.19
C ASP A 36 15.19 -12.64 -29.33
N GLU A 37 15.56 -11.82 -30.32
CA GLU A 37 16.48 -12.24 -31.40
C GLU A 37 17.85 -12.64 -30.84
N LEU A 38 18.36 -11.86 -29.89
CA LEU A 38 19.65 -12.11 -29.22
C LEU A 38 19.59 -13.41 -28.41
N LEU A 39 18.53 -13.60 -27.61
CA LEU A 39 18.34 -14.79 -26.78
C LEU A 39 18.16 -16.05 -27.64
N GLY A 40 17.43 -15.94 -28.75
CA GLY A 40 17.30 -17.02 -29.73
C GLY A 40 18.65 -17.44 -30.31
N MET A 41 19.52 -16.49 -30.67
CA MET A 41 20.87 -16.81 -31.10
C MET A 41 21.73 -17.42 -29.98
N ALA A 42 21.64 -16.90 -28.76
CA ALA A 42 22.39 -17.43 -27.63
C ALA A 42 22.03 -18.90 -27.33
N ALA A 43 20.74 -19.24 -27.41
CA ALA A 43 20.25 -20.61 -27.30
C ALA A 43 20.76 -21.50 -28.45
N TRP A 44 20.73 -21.00 -29.68
CA TRP A 44 21.28 -21.73 -30.84
C TRP A 44 22.79 -22.00 -30.68
N VAL A 45 23.57 -20.98 -30.30
CA VAL A 45 25.02 -21.08 -30.05
C VAL A 45 25.32 -22.19 -29.06
N HIS A 46 24.56 -22.25 -27.96
CA HIS A 46 24.70 -23.27 -26.93
C HIS A 46 24.48 -24.71 -27.46
N GLY A 47 23.60 -24.89 -28.45
CA GLY A 47 23.37 -26.17 -29.11
C GLY A 47 24.43 -26.58 -30.15
N THR A 48 25.43 -25.73 -30.43
CA THR A 48 26.46 -26.04 -31.43
C THR A 48 27.77 -26.53 -30.79
N ARG A 49 28.56 -27.31 -31.53
CA ARG A 49 29.94 -27.68 -31.13
C ARG A 49 31.02 -26.68 -31.57
N LYS A 50 30.64 -25.72 -32.42
CA LYS A 50 31.54 -24.77 -33.09
C LYS A 50 31.71 -23.47 -32.29
N PHE A 51 30.61 -22.99 -31.75
CA PHE A 51 30.56 -21.78 -30.95
C PHE A 51 30.43 -22.15 -29.48
N PHE A 52 31.14 -21.44 -28.61
CA PHE A 52 31.12 -21.67 -27.18
C PHE A 52 31.36 -20.36 -26.46
N ASP A 53 31.00 -20.29 -25.17
CA ASP A 53 31.03 -19.08 -24.36
C ASP A 53 30.24 -17.90 -24.94
N SER A 54 29.13 -17.51 -24.30
CA SER A 54 28.29 -16.41 -24.78
C SER A 54 28.29 -15.21 -23.83
N TRP A 55 28.38 -14.01 -24.39
CA TRP A 55 28.28 -12.74 -23.68
C TRP A 55 27.40 -11.74 -24.42
N PHE A 56 26.78 -10.83 -23.68
CA PHE A 56 26.08 -9.68 -24.24
C PHE A 56 26.77 -8.37 -23.88
N CYS A 57 26.64 -7.37 -24.73
CA CYS A 57 27.07 -6.00 -24.43
C CYS A 57 26.06 -5.32 -23.51
N THR A 58 26.53 -4.73 -22.41
CA THR A 58 25.67 -4.10 -21.39
C THR A 58 24.97 -2.82 -21.86
N SER A 59 25.45 -2.20 -22.94
CA SER A 59 24.83 -1.05 -23.60
C SER A 59 24.28 -1.37 -24.99
N GLN A 60 23.28 -0.58 -25.40
CA GLN A 60 22.92 -0.45 -26.80
C GLN A 60 24.03 0.30 -27.55
N GLN A 61 24.31 -0.11 -28.79
CA GLN A 61 25.34 0.45 -29.65
C GLN A 61 24.71 1.20 -30.83
N SER A 62 25.25 2.37 -31.19
CA SER A 62 24.76 3.21 -32.29
C SER A 62 24.98 2.60 -33.68
N GLU A 63 26.01 1.76 -33.82
CA GLU A 63 26.50 1.26 -35.11
C GLU A 63 26.70 -0.26 -35.11
N CYS A 64 26.64 -0.86 -36.29
CA CYS A 64 27.17 -2.19 -36.56
C CYS A 64 28.22 -2.14 -37.68
N ALA A 65 29.11 -3.12 -37.73
CA ALA A 65 30.02 -3.30 -38.87
C ALA A 65 29.37 -4.18 -39.94
N VAL A 66 29.82 -4.07 -41.19
CA VAL A 66 29.41 -4.97 -42.28
C VAL A 66 30.62 -5.80 -42.69
N SER A 67 30.45 -7.12 -42.72
CA SER A 67 31.49 -8.04 -43.19
C SER A 67 31.70 -7.92 -44.71
N PRO A 68 32.84 -8.38 -45.26
CA PRO A 68 33.07 -8.39 -46.71
C PRO A 68 31.99 -9.14 -47.53
N LYS A 69 31.19 -9.99 -46.88
CA LYS A 69 30.07 -10.73 -47.47
C LYS A 69 28.70 -10.05 -47.27
N GLY A 70 28.67 -8.77 -46.89
CA GLY A 70 27.45 -7.99 -46.69
C GLY A 70 26.66 -8.29 -45.41
N LYS A 71 27.15 -9.19 -44.53
CA LYS A 71 26.47 -9.52 -43.27
C LYS A 71 26.84 -8.58 -42.13
N ASN A 72 25.86 -8.17 -41.34
CA ASN A 72 26.08 -7.35 -40.14
C ASN A 72 26.91 -8.09 -39.09
N LYS A 73 27.81 -7.36 -38.45
CA LYS A 73 28.72 -7.80 -37.39
C LYS A 73 28.63 -6.83 -36.22
N ALA A 74 28.67 -7.35 -34.99
CA ALA A 74 28.66 -6.51 -33.81
C ALA A 74 29.86 -5.55 -33.83
N LYS A 75 29.59 -4.25 -33.69
CA LYS A 75 30.60 -3.22 -33.43
C LYS A 75 30.40 -2.75 -32.00
N ARG A 76 31.43 -2.88 -31.18
CA ARG A 76 31.40 -2.61 -29.74
C ARG A 76 32.50 -1.61 -29.39
N LEU A 77 32.11 -0.38 -29.09
CA LEU A 77 33.01 0.70 -28.66
C LEU A 77 32.33 1.50 -27.55
N ALA A 78 33.09 2.00 -26.58
CA ALA A 78 32.55 2.89 -25.55
C ALA A 78 31.91 4.15 -26.16
N SER A 79 32.50 4.70 -27.22
CA SER A 79 31.97 5.83 -27.99
C SER A 79 30.65 5.54 -28.70
N ASN A 80 30.33 4.26 -28.91
CA ASN A 80 29.10 3.85 -29.60
C ASN A 80 27.97 3.53 -28.62
N ALA A 81 28.20 3.57 -27.30
CA ALA A 81 27.15 3.33 -26.33
C ALA A 81 26.09 4.44 -26.40
N THR A 82 24.81 4.07 -26.55
CA THR A 82 23.69 5.02 -26.65
C THR A 82 22.79 5.00 -25.42
N TRP A 83 22.53 3.81 -24.88
CA TRP A 83 21.68 3.62 -23.70
C TRP A 83 22.18 2.47 -22.83
N LEU A 84 22.14 2.65 -21.52
CA LEU A 84 22.40 1.64 -20.51
C LEU A 84 21.20 1.51 -19.58
N LYS A 85 20.84 0.27 -19.24
CA LYS A 85 19.68 0.00 -18.35
C LYS A 85 20.11 -0.47 -16.97
N ALA A 86 21.40 -0.64 -16.70
CA ALA A 86 21.86 -1.15 -15.42
C ALA A 86 23.25 -0.64 -15.05
N ILE A 87 23.57 -0.66 -13.76
CA ILE A 87 24.95 -0.71 -13.25
C ILE A 87 25.21 -2.10 -12.68
N TRP A 88 26.48 -2.51 -12.63
CA TRP A 88 26.82 -3.89 -12.26
C TRP A 88 28.12 -4.01 -11.47
N ILE A 89 28.25 -5.14 -10.79
CA ILE A 89 29.48 -5.61 -10.14
C ILE A 89 29.82 -6.98 -10.73
N ASP A 90 31.09 -7.15 -11.09
CA ASP A 90 31.66 -8.42 -11.57
C ASP A 90 32.62 -8.99 -10.51
N VAL A 91 32.16 -10.00 -9.78
CA VAL A 91 32.90 -10.61 -8.67
C VAL A 91 33.46 -11.96 -9.11
N ASP A 92 34.78 -12.03 -9.25
CA ASP A 92 35.50 -13.27 -9.52
C ASP A 92 35.75 -14.04 -8.21
N VAL A 93 35.37 -15.31 -8.19
CA VAL A 93 35.65 -16.24 -7.07
C VAL A 93 36.63 -17.29 -7.53
N LYS A 94 37.73 -17.44 -6.78
CA LYS A 94 38.83 -18.37 -7.07
C LYS A 94 39.38 -18.88 -5.74
N ALA A 95 39.57 -20.18 -5.61
CA ALA A 95 40.34 -20.73 -4.50
C ALA A 95 41.82 -20.30 -4.63
N LYS A 96 42.47 -19.99 -3.50
CA LYS A 96 43.89 -19.62 -3.50
C LYS A 96 44.75 -20.86 -3.74
N PRO A 97 45.58 -20.92 -4.80
CA PRO A 97 46.50 -22.03 -5.00
C PRO A 97 47.52 -22.12 -3.85
N ALA A 98 47.86 -23.34 -3.42
CA ALA A 98 48.78 -23.57 -2.31
C ALA A 98 50.19 -23.00 -2.54
N ASP A 99 50.61 -22.87 -3.80
CA ASP A 99 51.90 -22.32 -4.23
C ASP A 99 51.85 -20.83 -4.59
N TRP A 100 50.71 -20.16 -4.39
CA TRP A 100 50.50 -18.79 -4.85
C TRP A 100 51.42 -17.79 -4.15
N ASP A 101 51.57 -17.87 -2.83
CA ASP A 101 52.42 -16.97 -2.04
C ASP A 101 53.89 -17.13 -2.44
N ALA A 102 54.33 -18.35 -2.75
CA ALA A 102 55.68 -18.63 -3.24
C ALA A 102 55.92 -18.04 -4.64
N LYS A 103 54.90 -18.05 -5.52
CA LYS A 103 54.97 -17.47 -6.87
C LYS A 103 54.76 -15.95 -6.90
N ASN A 104 54.14 -15.38 -5.86
CA ASN A 104 53.79 -13.95 -5.78
C ASN A 104 54.16 -13.35 -4.41
N PRO A 105 55.45 -13.40 -4.02
CA PRO A 105 55.88 -12.91 -2.71
C PRO A 105 55.51 -11.43 -2.53
N GLY A 106 54.93 -11.10 -1.37
CA GLY A 106 54.55 -9.74 -1.01
C GLY A 106 53.32 -9.16 -1.72
N LYS A 107 52.66 -9.92 -2.61
CA LYS A 107 51.38 -9.49 -3.21
C LYS A 107 50.21 -10.01 -2.37
N PRO A 108 49.14 -9.23 -2.14
CA PRO A 108 47.95 -9.69 -1.44
C PRO A 108 47.04 -10.53 -2.36
N TRP A 109 46.34 -11.51 -1.79
CA TRP A 109 45.33 -12.29 -2.50
C TRP A 109 44.04 -11.48 -2.70
N THR A 110 43.67 -11.23 -3.96
CA THR A 110 42.62 -10.27 -4.34
C THR A 110 41.27 -10.90 -4.72
N HIS A 111 41.02 -12.17 -4.41
CA HIS A 111 39.76 -12.85 -4.74
C HIS A 111 39.08 -13.40 -3.49
N TYR A 112 37.77 -13.63 -3.57
CA TYR A 112 37.06 -14.48 -2.61
C TYR A 112 37.25 -15.94 -2.98
N GLU A 113 37.32 -16.82 -1.99
CA GLU A 113 37.57 -18.25 -2.22
C GLU A 113 36.28 -19.02 -2.48
N THR A 114 35.16 -18.54 -1.91
CA THR A 114 33.84 -19.12 -2.11
C THR A 114 32.80 -18.11 -2.59
N VAL A 115 31.75 -18.61 -3.26
CA VAL A 115 30.60 -17.79 -3.70
C VAL A 115 29.82 -17.26 -2.50
N ALA A 116 29.80 -18.01 -1.39
CA ALA A 116 29.16 -17.59 -0.14
C ALA A 116 29.88 -16.39 0.48
N GLU A 117 31.22 -16.39 0.53
CA GLU A 117 32.01 -15.24 0.96
C GLU A 117 31.79 -14.01 0.07
N ALA A 118 31.80 -14.20 -1.24
CA ALA A 118 31.54 -13.12 -2.20
C ALA A 118 30.13 -12.52 -1.99
N TRP A 119 29.12 -13.36 -1.81
CA TRP A 119 27.75 -12.91 -1.54
C TRP A 119 27.64 -12.18 -0.20
N ALA A 120 28.24 -12.71 0.86
CA ALA A 120 28.26 -12.08 2.18
C ALA A 120 28.94 -10.72 2.13
N ALA A 121 30.12 -10.62 1.51
CA ALA A 121 30.87 -9.38 1.40
C ALA A 121 30.12 -8.31 0.59
N VAL A 122 29.47 -8.68 -0.52
CA VAL A 122 28.63 -7.76 -1.29
C VAL A 122 27.35 -7.38 -0.51
N GLY A 123 26.80 -8.30 0.28
CA GLY A 123 25.68 -8.03 1.19
C GLY A 123 26.02 -7.00 2.27
N VAL A 124 27.17 -7.16 2.92
CA VAL A 124 27.72 -6.22 3.90
C VAL A 124 27.98 -4.86 3.25
N PHE A 125 28.70 -4.84 2.12
CA PHE A 125 28.95 -3.63 1.33
C PHE A 125 27.65 -2.86 1.06
N ARG A 126 26.65 -3.55 0.49
CA ARG A 126 25.38 -2.95 0.11
C ARG A 126 24.68 -2.33 1.31
N ALA A 127 24.65 -3.04 2.43
CA ALA A 127 24.05 -2.54 3.66
C ALA A 127 24.80 -1.32 4.20
N ALA A 128 26.14 -1.36 4.20
CA ALA A 128 27.00 -0.27 4.66
C ALA A 128 26.82 1.02 3.85
N VAL A 129 26.60 0.91 2.54
CA VAL A 129 26.43 2.08 1.66
C VAL A 129 24.97 2.45 1.35
N GLY A 130 24.01 1.77 1.98
CA GLY A 130 22.57 2.06 1.82
C GLY A 130 22.01 1.72 0.44
N LEU A 131 22.62 0.79 -0.29
CA LEU A 131 22.10 0.35 -1.59
C LEU A 131 20.94 -0.66 -1.44
N PRO A 132 19.93 -0.65 -2.33
CA PRO A 132 18.85 -1.64 -2.29
C PRO A 132 19.32 -3.00 -2.83
N MET A 133 18.57 -4.08 -2.60
CA MET A 133 18.89 -5.41 -3.15
C MET A 133 19.13 -5.36 -4.67
N PRO A 134 20.13 -6.07 -5.23
CA PRO A 134 20.35 -6.13 -6.67
C PRO A 134 19.08 -6.60 -7.40
N SER A 135 18.73 -5.95 -8.52
CA SER A 135 17.63 -6.35 -9.40
C SER A 135 17.85 -7.72 -10.05
N ALA A 136 19.10 -8.11 -10.29
CA ALA A 136 19.41 -9.45 -10.77
C ALA A 136 20.76 -9.94 -10.26
N VAL A 137 20.88 -11.25 -10.04
CA VAL A 137 22.13 -11.91 -9.65
C VAL A 137 22.34 -13.11 -10.55
N VAL A 138 23.48 -13.14 -11.25
CA VAL A 138 23.85 -14.20 -12.18
C VAL A 138 25.11 -14.88 -11.67
N HIS A 139 25.05 -16.18 -11.42
CA HIS A 139 26.22 -17.01 -11.18
C HIS A 139 26.93 -17.26 -12.51
N SER A 140 28.14 -16.73 -12.69
CA SER A 140 28.87 -16.73 -13.97
C SER A 140 29.54 -18.06 -14.32
N GLY A 141 29.30 -19.09 -13.50
CA GLY A 141 29.97 -20.40 -13.54
C GLY A 141 31.15 -20.50 -12.57
N SER A 142 31.65 -19.38 -12.06
CA SER A 142 32.66 -19.38 -10.99
C SER A 142 32.44 -18.26 -10.00
N GLY A 143 32.06 -17.07 -10.47
CA GLY A 143 31.77 -15.90 -9.66
C GLY A 143 30.34 -15.41 -9.83
N MET A 144 30.11 -14.11 -9.59
CA MET A 144 28.78 -13.49 -9.58
C MET A 144 28.77 -12.16 -10.34
N HIS A 145 27.77 -11.98 -11.20
CA HIS A 145 27.39 -10.67 -11.73
C HIS A 145 26.15 -10.18 -11.00
N LEU A 146 26.23 -8.99 -10.40
CA LEU A 146 25.11 -8.37 -9.71
C LEU A 146 24.70 -7.12 -10.47
N TYR A 147 23.41 -6.94 -10.69
CA TYR A 147 22.86 -5.83 -11.48
C TYR A 147 21.85 -5.03 -10.66
N TRP A 148 21.91 -3.71 -10.75
CA TRP A 148 20.78 -2.83 -10.45
C TRP A 148 20.23 -2.32 -11.76
N VAL A 149 18.97 -2.61 -12.04
CA VAL A 149 18.34 -2.30 -13.33
C VAL A 149 17.43 -1.09 -13.16
N SER A 150 17.61 -0.08 -14.01
CA SER A 150 16.81 1.13 -14.03
C SER A 150 15.44 0.90 -14.69
N THR A 151 14.40 1.54 -14.15
CA THR A 151 13.06 1.57 -14.75
C THR A 151 13.05 2.31 -16.11
N THR A 152 13.99 3.22 -16.32
CA THR A 152 14.19 3.97 -17.58
C THR A 152 15.62 3.79 -18.11
N PRO A 153 15.83 3.69 -19.43
CA PRO A 153 17.17 3.65 -20.01
C PRO A 153 17.89 4.99 -19.78
N LEU A 154 19.17 4.93 -19.42
CA LEU A 154 20.01 6.10 -19.14
C LEU A 154 21.00 6.33 -20.28
N SER A 155 21.24 7.60 -20.63
CA SER A 155 22.32 7.95 -21.54
C SER A 155 23.68 7.63 -20.88
N PRO A 156 24.77 7.45 -21.63
CA PRO A 156 26.10 7.26 -21.04
C PRO A 156 26.50 8.38 -20.08
N GLN A 157 26.06 9.62 -20.36
CA GLN A 157 26.31 10.78 -19.51
C GLN A 157 25.56 10.69 -18.18
N ASP A 158 24.28 10.31 -18.20
CA ASP A 158 23.46 10.17 -16.99
C ASP A 158 23.81 8.92 -16.19
N TRP A 159 24.28 7.87 -16.86
CA TRP A 159 24.67 6.60 -16.25
C TRP A 159 26.01 6.70 -15.49
N ARG A 160 26.96 7.46 -16.04
CA ARG A 160 28.34 7.52 -15.55
C ARG A 160 28.48 7.90 -14.07
N PRO A 161 27.77 8.92 -13.52
CA PRO A 161 27.84 9.25 -12.10
C PRO A 161 27.48 8.08 -11.17
N TYR A 162 26.49 7.27 -11.54
CA TYR A 162 26.10 6.09 -10.75
C TYR A 162 27.17 4.99 -10.82
N ALA A 163 27.75 4.75 -11.99
CA ALA A 163 28.79 3.75 -12.19
C ALA A 163 30.11 4.14 -11.47
N GLU A 164 30.51 5.42 -11.56
CA GLU A 164 31.70 5.95 -10.88
C GLU A 164 31.51 6.00 -9.36
N GLY A 165 30.33 6.40 -8.89
CA GLY A 165 29.97 6.33 -7.48
C GLY A 165 30.01 4.91 -6.92
N LEU A 166 29.45 3.93 -7.65
CA LEU A 166 29.49 2.52 -7.27
C LEU A 166 30.94 2.02 -7.20
N LYS A 167 31.76 2.33 -8.21
CA LYS A 167 33.20 1.99 -8.21
C LYS A 167 33.93 2.60 -7.01
N GLY A 168 33.72 3.88 -6.73
CA GLY A 168 34.35 4.57 -5.60
C GLY A 168 34.04 3.92 -4.27
N LEU A 169 32.77 3.56 -4.06
CA LEU A 169 32.33 2.87 -2.85
C LEU A 169 32.88 1.43 -2.75
N LEU A 170 32.94 0.68 -3.86
CA LEU A 170 33.52 -0.67 -3.86
C LEU A 170 35.00 -0.66 -3.45
N LEU A 171 35.76 0.33 -3.94
CA LEU A 171 37.16 0.52 -3.57
C LEU A 171 37.31 0.95 -2.10
N ARG A 172 36.44 1.87 -1.63
CA ARG A 172 36.44 2.35 -0.25
C ARG A 172 36.16 1.24 0.75
N GLU A 173 35.19 0.39 0.47
CA GLU A 173 34.78 -0.72 1.35
C GLU A 173 35.61 -2.00 1.12
N GLY A 174 36.63 -1.96 0.26
CA GLY A 174 37.55 -3.07 0.05
C GLY A 174 36.92 -4.33 -0.57
N VAL A 175 35.83 -4.18 -1.34
CA VAL A 175 35.17 -5.31 -1.99
C VAL A 175 36.09 -5.91 -3.05
N LYS A 176 36.44 -7.20 -2.90
CA LYS A 176 37.28 -7.94 -3.86
C LYS A 176 36.52 -8.22 -5.16
N CYS A 177 36.50 -7.23 -6.06
CA CYS A 177 35.90 -7.33 -7.38
C CYS A 177 36.72 -6.55 -8.41
N ASP A 178 36.47 -6.78 -9.70
CA ASP A 178 37.10 -5.99 -10.75
C ASP A 178 36.34 -4.66 -10.94
N ALA A 179 36.59 -3.73 -10.02
CA ALA A 179 35.90 -2.44 -9.93
C ALA A 179 36.11 -1.56 -11.18
N GLY A 180 37.14 -1.81 -11.98
CA GLY A 180 37.37 -1.12 -13.26
C GLY A 180 36.28 -1.40 -14.29
N LEU A 181 35.68 -2.59 -14.24
CA LEU A 181 34.65 -3.05 -15.19
C LEU A 181 33.28 -2.44 -14.94
N THR A 182 33.02 -1.99 -13.71
CA THR A 182 31.76 -1.32 -13.34
C THR A 182 31.56 -0.03 -14.14
N THR A 183 32.65 0.61 -14.56
CA THR A 183 32.64 1.88 -15.31
C THR A 183 32.79 1.73 -16.83
N ASP A 184 32.85 0.50 -17.36
CA ASP A 184 33.00 0.25 -18.81
C ASP A 184 31.62 0.22 -19.51
N PRO A 185 31.21 1.26 -20.26
CA PRO A 185 29.89 1.29 -20.87
C PRO A 185 29.73 0.30 -22.03
N ALA A 186 30.80 -0.40 -22.45
CA ALA A 186 30.76 -1.41 -23.50
C ALA A 186 31.10 -2.80 -22.95
N ARG A 187 30.83 -3.06 -21.67
CA ARG A 187 31.22 -4.30 -20.99
C ARG A 187 30.51 -5.52 -21.57
N LEU A 188 31.22 -6.66 -21.62
CA LEU A 188 30.66 -7.96 -21.96
C LEU A 188 30.46 -8.78 -20.70
N LEU A 189 29.22 -9.24 -20.48
CA LEU A 189 28.86 -10.10 -19.35
C LEU A 189 28.13 -11.35 -19.85
N ARG A 190 28.24 -12.44 -19.06
CA ARG A 190 27.73 -13.76 -19.43
C ARG A 190 26.22 -13.78 -19.54
N VAL A 191 25.71 -14.53 -20.51
CA VAL A 191 24.26 -14.73 -20.73
C VAL A 191 23.77 -15.91 -19.87
N PRO A 192 22.77 -15.73 -18.99
CA PRO A 192 22.16 -16.84 -18.25
C PRO A 192 21.59 -17.92 -19.19
N GLY A 193 21.65 -19.19 -18.75
CA GLY A 193 21.23 -20.34 -19.56
C GLY A 193 22.27 -20.81 -20.58
N THR A 194 23.52 -20.33 -20.49
CA THR A 194 24.65 -20.76 -21.33
C THR A 194 25.76 -21.39 -20.48
N LEU A 195 26.81 -21.91 -21.12
CA LEU A 195 27.95 -22.55 -20.44
C LEU A 195 29.21 -21.67 -20.47
N ASN A 196 29.91 -21.65 -19.34
CA ASN A 196 31.25 -21.10 -19.17
C ASN A 196 32.29 -22.22 -19.33
N HIS A 197 33.01 -22.17 -20.45
CA HIS A 197 33.99 -23.18 -20.87
C HIS A 197 35.42 -22.87 -20.42
N LYS A 198 35.59 -21.90 -19.50
CA LYS A 198 36.88 -21.68 -18.83
C LYS A 198 37.26 -22.86 -17.90
N TYR A 199 36.31 -23.76 -17.63
CA TYR A 199 36.45 -24.88 -16.72
C TYR A 199 36.08 -26.18 -17.44
N GLU A 200 36.66 -27.29 -16.98
CA GLU A 200 36.33 -28.65 -17.43
C GLU A 200 35.83 -29.47 -16.23
N PRO A 201 34.60 -30.01 -16.26
CA PRO A 201 33.57 -29.79 -17.29
C PRO A 201 33.07 -28.33 -17.31
N PRO A 202 32.56 -27.84 -18.46
CA PRO A 202 31.99 -26.49 -18.56
C PRO A 202 30.92 -26.25 -17.51
N ARG A 203 30.93 -25.06 -16.91
CA ARG A 203 30.04 -24.71 -15.80
C ARG A 203 28.88 -23.86 -16.27
N GLU A 204 27.69 -24.11 -15.74
CA GLU A 204 26.48 -23.40 -16.13
C GLU A 204 26.44 -21.96 -15.60
N VAL A 205 25.99 -21.03 -16.44
CA VAL A 205 25.68 -19.65 -16.09
C VAL A 205 24.22 -19.58 -15.66
N LYS A 206 23.97 -19.36 -14.36
CA LYS A 206 22.62 -19.44 -13.77
C LYS A 206 22.12 -18.08 -13.30
N LEU A 207 20.87 -17.75 -13.60
CA LEU A 207 20.17 -16.65 -12.94
C LEU A 207 19.75 -17.13 -11.54
N ILE A 208 20.30 -16.51 -10.50
CA ILE A 208 20.07 -16.88 -9.10
C ILE A 208 18.95 -16.04 -8.50
N HIS A 209 18.85 -14.78 -8.90
CA HIS A 209 17.84 -13.85 -8.40
C HIS A 209 17.38 -12.93 -9.52
N LEU A 210 16.08 -12.66 -9.56
CA LEU A 210 15.46 -11.63 -10.37
C LEU A 210 14.44 -10.90 -9.50
N GLY A 211 14.63 -9.60 -9.34
CA GLY A 211 13.83 -8.71 -8.51
C GLY A 211 13.34 -7.50 -9.31
N ARG A 212 12.91 -6.47 -8.59
CA ARG A 212 12.37 -5.25 -9.19
C ARG A 212 13.44 -4.37 -9.85
N MET A 213 12.99 -3.55 -10.81
CA MET A 213 13.76 -2.44 -11.35
C MET A 213 13.62 -1.21 -10.42
N TYR A 214 14.58 -0.30 -10.49
CA TYR A 214 14.68 0.87 -9.63
C TYR A 214 14.59 2.16 -10.43
N ASP A 215 13.96 3.18 -9.89
CA ASP A 215 14.23 4.55 -10.32
C ASP A 215 15.56 4.98 -9.68
N PHE A 216 16.59 5.20 -10.51
CA PHE A 216 17.94 5.48 -10.02
C PHE A 216 18.04 6.81 -9.29
N ALA A 217 17.28 7.83 -9.72
CA ALA A 217 17.33 9.17 -9.12
C ALA A 217 16.86 9.17 -7.66
N THR A 218 16.00 8.22 -7.29
CA THR A 218 15.47 8.08 -5.94
C THR A 218 16.18 6.96 -5.17
N ALA A 219 16.20 5.74 -5.71
CA ALA A 219 16.67 4.57 -4.98
C ALA A 219 18.20 4.44 -4.90
N LEU A 220 18.94 5.07 -5.82
CA LEU A 220 20.40 5.02 -5.91
C LEU A 220 21.03 6.42 -5.79
N ALA A 221 20.31 7.38 -5.19
CA ALA A 221 20.75 8.77 -5.03
C ALA A 221 22.07 8.93 -4.25
N VAL A 222 22.47 7.92 -3.48
CA VAL A 222 23.76 7.89 -2.77
C VAL A 222 24.97 7.83 -3.71
N LEU A 223 24.82 7.24 -4.90
CA LEU A 223 25.94 6.98 -5.80
C LEU A 223 26.50 8.25 -6.48
N PRO A 224 25.68 9.15 -7.09
CA PRO A 224 26.22 10.36 -7.71
C PRO A 224 26.94 11.28 -6.70
N ASN A 225 26.48 11.31 -5.44
CA ASN A 225 27.11 12.10 -4.38
C ASN A 225 28.45 11.51 -3.92
N ALA A 226 28.60 10.18 -3.97
CA ALA A 226 29.87 9.52 -3.68
C ALA A 226 30.96 9.81 -4.73
N ALA A 227 30.58 10.21 -5.95
CA ALA A 227 31.51 10.56 -7.03
C ALA A 227 32.17 11.94 -6.87
N SER A 228 31.67 12.82 -5.99
CA SER A 228 32.12 14.22 -5.85
C SER A 228 32.99 14.54 -4.63
N GLY A 229 33.22 13.58 -3.72
CA GLY A 229 34.30 13.58 -2.72
C GLY A 229 34.23 14.60 -1.58
N THR A 230 33.92 14.14 -0.35
CA THR A 230 34.61 14.49 0.91
C THR A 230 34.13 13.54 2.02
N ALA A 231 35.07 13.13 2.87
CA ALA A 231 34.91 12.06 3.84
C ALA A 231 34.10 12.47 5.08
N THR A 232 33.15 11.61 5.47
CA THR A 232 32.71 11.43 6.86
C THR A 232 32.40 9.95 7.06
N ALA A 233 33.21 9.27 7.88
CA ALA A 233 33.06 7.87 8.24
C ALA A 233 31.93 7.68 9.26
N PRO A 234 31.24 6.53 9.22
CA PRO A 234 31.27 5.66 10.40
C PRO A 234 31.89 4.30 10.05
N SER A 235 32.74 3.84 10.95
CA SER A 235 33.21 2.47 11.09
C SER A 235 32.03 1.50 11.28
N HIS A 236 32.19 0.26 10.86
CA HIS A 236 32.15 -0.91 11.76
C HIS A 236 32.24 -2.18 10.91
N SER A 237 33.19 -3.02 11.30
CA SER A 237 33.72 -4.18 10.59
C SER A 237 33.10 -5.48 11.10
N LEU A 238 32.87 -6.47 10.23
CA LEU A 238 32.51 -7.84 10.59
C LEU A 238 33.21 -8.83 9.67
N VAL A 239 33.97 -9.80 10.22
CA VAL A 239 33.98 -11.26 9.86
C VAL A 239 35.07 -12.03 10.68
N PRO A 240 35.17 -13.39 10.68
CA PRO A 240 34.18 -14.49 10.53
C PRO A 240 34.38 -15.72 11.48
N ALA A 241 33.33 -16.57 11.53
CA ALA A 241 33.24 -18.05 11.51
C ALA A 241 34.05 -19.01 12.43
N GLY A 242 33.40 -20.12 12.83
CA GLY A 242 34.05 -21.43 13.02
C GLY A 242 33.61 -22.23 14.26
N GLU A 243 33.10 -23.45 14.04
CA GLU A 243 32.62 -24.39 15.06
C GLU A 243 33.75 -25.06 15.86
N ALA A 244 33.64 -25.04 17.21
CA ALA A 244 34.09 -26.08 18.14
C ALA A 244 33.45 -25.85 19.53
N GLU A 245 33.03 -26.91 20.20
CA GLU A 245 32.01 -26.97 21.27
C GLU A 245 32.39 -26.42 22.65
N GLY A 246 31.36 -25.97 23.39
CA GLY A 246 31.34 -25.83 24.85
C GLY A 246 30.02 -25.17 25.31
N LYS A 247 29.16 -25.90 26.05
CA LYS A 247 27.79 -25.51 26.44
C LYS A 247 27.61 -24.11 27.10
N ALA A 248 28.68 -23.41 27.47
CA ALA A 248 28.61 -22.10 28.12
C ALA A 248 28.50 -20.87 27.18
N GLY A 249 28.85 -21.01 25.88
CA GLY A 249 28.99 -19.87 24.95
C GLY A 249 27.92 -19.73 23.85
N ARG A 250 26.92 -20.62 23.78
CA ARG A 250 25.98 -20.68 22.64
C ARG A 250 25.06 -19.46 22.53
N TRP A 251 24.51 -19.02 23.67
CA TRP A 251 23.63 -17.84 23.77
C TRP A 251 24.34 -16.53 23.41
N PHE A 252 25.67 -16.44 23.63
CA PHE A 252 26.45 -15.24 23.34
C PHE A 252 26.51 -14.93 21.83
N ALA A 253 26.67 -15.98 21.01
CA ALA A 253 26.71 -15.85 19.56
C ALA A 253 25.36 -15.40 18.95
N GLU A 254 24.27 -15.55 19.70
CA GLU A 254 22.90 -15.23 19.27
C GLU A 254 22.50 -13.77 19.60
N LEU A 255 23.32 -13.04 20.35
CA LEU A 255 23.10 -11.64 20.70
C LEU A 255 23.50 -10.69 19.57
N ALA A 256 22.82 -9.54 19.50
CA ALA A 256 23.24 -8.42 18.64
C ALA A 256 24.62 -7.89 19.07
N ALA A 257 25.38 -7.29 18.15
CA ALA A 257 26.78 -6.90 18.37
C ALA A 257 26.96 -5.91 19.53
N ASP A 258 26.00 -5.00 19.73
CA ASP A 258 25.97 -4.07 20.88
C ASP A 258 25.83 -4.82 22.21
N LYS A 259 25.00 -5.86 22.24
CA LYS A 259 24.80 -6.74 23.41
C LYS A 259 25.98 -7.67 23.66
N GLN A 260 26.64 -8.15 22.62
CA GLN A 260 27.89 -8.90 22.74
C GLN A 260 28.98 -8.03 23.38
N SER A 261 29.08 -6.76 22.97
CA SER A 261 30.00 -5.78 23.55
C SER A 261 29.72 -5.52 25.03
N GLU A 262 28.45 -5.38 25.39
CA GLU A 262 28.01 -5.22 26.78
C GLU A 262 28.42 -6.42 27.65
N VAL A 263 28.21 -7.65 27.16
CA VAL A 263 28.56 -8.89 27.87
C VAL A 263 30.07 -9.04 28.03
N VAL A 264 30.86 -8.79 26.98
CA VAL A 264 32.34 -8.89 27.04
C VAL A 264 32.92 -7.86 27.99
N ARG A 265 32.40 -6.63 27.96
CA ARG A 265 32.81 -5.56 28.88
C ARG A 265 32.43 -5.89 30.33
N HIS A 266 31.24 -6.44 30.54
CA HIS A 266 30.79 -6.91 31.86
C HIS A 266 31.71 -8.02 32.39
N ALA A 267 32.01 -9.04 31.57
CA ALA A 267 32.90 -10.15 31.90
C ALA A 267 34.31 -9.66 32.27
N ALA A 268 34.93 -8.82 31.44
CA ALA A 268 36.27 -8.30 31.67
C ALA A 268 36.36 -7.47 32.97
N ARG A 269 35.38 -6.60 33.24
CA ARG A 269 35.33 -5.80 34.47
C ARG A 269 35.19 -6.67 35.72
N HIS A 270 34.37 -7.72 35.68
CA HIS A 270 34.23 -8.64 36.81
C HIS A 270 35.54 -9.41 37.08
N ILE A 271 36.22 -9.87 36.02
CA ILE A 271 37.53 -10.52 36.14
C ILE A 271 38.55 -9.57 36.79
N ALA A 272 38.67 -8.32 36.35
CA ALA A 272 39.65 -7.40 36.93
C ALA A 272 39.35 -6.96 38.35
N ARG A 273 38.06 -6.82 38.71
CA ARG A 273 37.69 -6.41 40.07
C ARG A 273 37.90 -7.52 41.10
N ASN A 274 37.68 -8.77 40.69
CA ASN A 274 37.57 -9.90 41.62
C ASN A 274 38.68 -10.94 41.45
N SER A 275 39.65 -10.71 40.56
CA SER A 275 40.79 -11.61 40.33
C SER A 275 42.07 -10.83 40.01
N LYS A 276 43.21 -11.52 40.03
CA LYS A 276 44.51 -10.98 39.60
C LYS A 276 44.89 -11.36 38.17
N LEU A 277 43.92 -11.79 37.35
CA LEU A 277 44.19 -12.31 36.01
C LEU A 277 44.65 -11.23 35.02
N PHE A 278 44.44 -9.94 35.33
CA PHE A 278 44.99 -8.80 34.61
C PHE A 278 46.31 -8.26 35.20
N GLU A 279 46.90 -8.95 36.18
CA GLU A 279 48.18 -8.56 36.76
C GLU A 279 49.31 -9.48 36.23
N LEU A 280 50.50 -8.92 36.02
CA LEU A 280 51.71 -9.69 35.66
C LEU A 280 52.39 -10.26 36.92
N THR A 281 53.36 -11.16 36.73
CA THR A 281 54.02 -11.93 37.81
C THR A 281 54.60 -11.08 38.93
N ALA A 282 55.09 -9.88 38.63
CA ALA A 282 55.61 -8.94 39.62
C ALA A 282 54.56 -8.48 40.67
N ASN A 283 53.27 -8.61 40.38
CA ASN A 283 52.16 -8.14 41.23
C ASN A 283 51.27 -9.28 41.76
N GLY A 284 51.64 -10.54 41.49
CA GLY A 284 50.95 -11.73 41.99
C GLY A 284 49.97 -12.38 40.99
N GLY A 285 50.02 -11.99 39.71
CA GLY A 285 49.36 -12.71 38.61
C GLY A 285 50.33 -13.60 37.84
N SER A 286 49.93 -14.08 36.65
CA SER A 286 50.77 -14.92 35.78
C SER A 286 50.68 -14.44 34.34
N TYR A 287 51.81 -14.42 33.63
CA TYR A 287 51.85 -14.07 32.21
C TYR A 287 50.97 -15.00 31.36
N ASP A 288 50.94 -16.29 31.70
CA ASP A 288 50.12 -17.28 30.99
C ASP A 288 48.61 -16.98 31.15
N THR A 289 48.19 -16.66 32.38
CA THR A 289 46.79 -16.30 32.64
C THR A 289 46.40 -14.95 32.06
N TYR A 290 47.32 -13.99 32.08
CA TYR A 290 47.16 -12.66 31.48
C TYR A 290 46.99 -12.78 29.96
N LEU A 291 47.87 -13.55 29.32
CA LEU A 291 47.80 -13.86 27.90
C LEU A 291 46.52 -14.63 27.55
N LYS A 292 46.08 -15.57 28.39
CA LYS A 292 44.85 -16.34 28.20
C LYS A 292 43.59 -15.45 28.21
N VAL A 293 43.50 -14.48 29.13
CA VAL A 293 42.38 -13.52 29.16
C VAL A 293 42.43 -12.57 27.97
N ALA A 294 43.62 -12.07 27.61
CA ALA A 294 43.82 -11.21 26.44
C ALA A 294 43.46 -11.92 25.11
N LEU A 295 43.87 -13.18 24.95
CA LEU A 295 43.50 -14.02 23.81
C LEU A 295 41.99 -14.30 23.77
N ALA A 296 41.36 -14.60 24.90
CA ALA A 296 39.92 -14.83 24.96
C ALA A 296 39.11 -13.56 24.61
N LEU A 297 39.59 -12.38 25.01
CA LEU A 297 39.04 -11.08 24.62
C LEU A 297 39.26 -10.79 23.13
N ALA A 298 40.46 -10.99 22.61
CA ALA A 298 40.79 -10.79 21.19
C ALA A 298 39.98 -11.72 20.27
N ARG A 299 39.65 -12.93 20.76
CA ARG A 299 38.84 -13.95 20.06
C ARG A 299 37.34 -13.85 20.35
N SER A 300 36.89 -12.84 21.09
CA SER A 300 35.46 -12.61 21.36
C SER A 300 34.66 -12.19 20.12
N GLY A 301 35.35 -11.65 19.10
CA GLY A 301 34.72 -11.16 17.87
C GLY A 301 34.06 -9.79 17.99
N VAL A 302 34.14 -9.14 19.15
CA VAL A 302 33.55 -7.83 19.40
C VAL A 302 34.50 -6.70 18.96
N GLU A 303 33.97 -5.67 18.31
CA GLU A 303 34.79 -4.61 17.72
C GLU A 303 35.54 -3.75 18.74
N ASP A 304 34.94 -3.49 19.90
CA ASP A 304 35.53 -2.71 20.99
C ASP A 304 36.38 -3.55 21.95
N ALA A 305 36.68 -4.82 21.63
CA ALA A 305 37.43 -5.72 22.51
C ALA A 305 38.82 -5.18 22.92
N LYS A 306 39.49 -4.45 22.02
CA LYS A 306 40.78 -3.80 22.32
C LYS A 306 40.61 -2.68 23.34
N ASP A 307 39.57 -1.86 23.19
CA ASP A 307 39.29 -0.76 24.12
C ASP A 307 38.81 -1.29 25.48
N ILE A 308 38.04 -2.39 25.50
CA ILE A 308 37.67 -3.10 26.72
C ILE A 308 38.91 -3.64 27.43
N PHE A 309 39.84 -4.25 26.70
CA PHE A 309 41.09 -4.76 27.28
C PHE A 309 41.92 -3.64 27.90
N VAL A 310 42.11 -2.53 27.18
CA VAL A 310 42.89 -1.38 27.68
C VAL A 310 42.20 -0.72 28.87
N GLU A 311 40.88 -0.53 28.82
CA GLU A 311 40.08 0.01 29.94
C GLU A 311 40.30 -0.82 31.21
N VAL A 312 40.28 -2.14 31.08
CA VAL A 312 40.32 -3.04 32.22
C VAL A 312 41.76 -3.28 32.71
N ALA A 313 42.70 -3.54 31.80
CA ALA A 313 44.10 -3.80 32.13
C ALA A 313 44.83 -2.57 32.69
N SER A 314 44.46 -1.35 32.28
CA SER A 314 45.01 -0.11 32.84
C SER A 314 44.68 0.12 34.31
N THR A 315 43.62 -0.52 34.82
CA THR A 315 43.24 -0.47 36.24
C THR A 315 43.98 -1.48 37.11
N ALA A 316 44.73 -2.41 36.50
CA ALA A 316 45.49 -3.43 37.21
C ALA A 316 46.72 -2.84 37.91
N LYS A 317 47.13 -3.47 39.01
CA LYS A 317 48.30 -3.00 39.77
C LYS A 317 49.58 -3.18 38.94
N GLY A 318 50.30 -2.08 38.70
CA GLY A 318 51.52 -2.06 37.90
C GLY A 318 51.28 -2.23 36.40
N ALA A 319 50.15 -1.74 35.90
CA ALA A 319 49.79 -1.78 34.48
C ALA A 319 50.82 -1.06 33.60
N ASP A 320 51.03 -1.61 32.41
CA ASP A 320 51.80 -0.96 31.35
C ASP A 320 51.09 0.28 30.79
N SER A 321 51.81 1.12 30.05
CA SER A 321 51.22 2.28 29.37
C SER A 321 50.11 1.83 28.39
N GLU A 322 49.11 2.69 28.14
CA GLU A 322 48.01 2.37 27.21
C GLU A 322 48.53 1.96 25.82
N ASP A 323 49.59 2.61 25.32
CA ASP A 323 50.21 2.27 24.03
C ASP A 323 50.80 0.86 24.05
N SER A 324 51.48 0.49 25.14
CA SER A 324 52.02 -0.87 25.33
C SER A 324 50.91 -1.92 25.43
N LEU A 325 49.81 -1.62 26.13
CA LEU A 325 48.64 -2.51 26.23
C LEU A 325 47.96 -2.70 24.87
N ARG A 326 47.83 -1.62 24.08
CA ARG A 326 47.29 -1.66 22.72
C ARG A 326 48.15 -2.49 21.79
N GLN A 327 49.47 -2.33 21.85
CA GLN A 327 50.42 -3.09 21.04
C GLN A 327 50.43 -4.58 21.42
N PHE A 328 50.37 -4.88 22.72
CA PHE A 328 50.24 -6.25 23.22
C PHE A 328 48.96 -6.93 22.71
N PHE A 329 47.83 -6.22 22.76
CA PHE A 329 46.55 -6.75 22.28
C PHE A 329 46.53 -6.97 20.76
N ASP A 330 47.20 -6.11 19.97
CA ASP A 330 47.35 -6.30 18.53
C ASP A 330 48.14 -7.57 18.21
N GLY A 331 49.18 -7.86 19.01
CA GLY A 331 49.92 -9.13 18.95
C GLY A 331 49.02 -10.34 19.17
N CYS A 332 48.07 -10.25 20.11
CA CYS A 332 47.09 -11.32 20.39
C CYS A 332 46.11 -11.57 19.23
N ARG A 333 45.73 -10.55 18.44
CA ARG A 333 44.87 -10.71 17.23
C ARG A 333 45.61 -11.35 16.06
N SER A 334 46.92 -11.19 15.99
CA SER A 334 47.78 -11.69 14.91
C SER A 334 48.23 -13.14 15.08
N ALA A 335 48.00 -13.74 16.24
CA ALA A 335 48.34 -15.13 16.52
C ALA A 335 47.42 -16.11 15.76
N GLU A 336 48.00 -17.05 14.99
CA GLU A 336 47.24 -18.12 14.31
C GLU A 336 46.37 -18.90 15.32
N PRO A 337 45.13 -19.31 14.97
CA PRO A 337 44.32 -20.17 15.83
C PRO A 337 44.93 -21.58 15.88
N ARG A 338 45.90 -21.78 16.78
CA ARG A 338 46.55 -23.08 17.02
C ARG A 338 46.12 -23.63 18.37
N GLN A 339 45.49 -24.81 18.37
CA GLN A 339 45.54 -25.90 19.36
C GLN A 339 45.43 -25.61 20.90
N ASP A 340 45.28 -24.36 21.35
CA ASP A 340 45.33 -23.93 22.75
C ASP A 340 43.97 -23.97 23.47
N GLY A 341 42.87 -24.18 22.73
CA GLY A 341 41.51 -24.31 23.25
C GLY A 341 40.91 -23.02 23.83
N VAL A 342 41.55 -21.85 23.66
CA VAL A 342 41.09 -20.57 24.23
C VAL A 342 40.04 -19.93 23.33
N THR A 343 38.82 -19.77 23.85
CA THR A 343 37.65 -19.23 23.13
C THR A 343 36.95 -18.15 23.95
N ILE A 344 35.90 -17.54 23.39
CA ILE A 344 34.99 -16.68 24.16
C ILE A 344 34.37 -17.41 25.36
N GLY A 345 34.16 -18.73 25.24
CA GLY A 345 33.70 -19.56 26.36
C GLY A 345 34.67 -19.55 27.55
N THR A 346 35.97 -19.42 27.29
CA THR A 346 37.00 -19.28 28.33
C THR A 346 36.84 -17.97 29.11
N LEU A 347 36.54 -16.86 28.42
CA LEU A 347 36.31 -15.56 29.07
C LEU A 347 35.07 -15.59 29.97
N LEU A 348 33.96 -16.13 29.45
CA LEU A 348 32.70 -16.24 30.19
C LEU A 348 32.85 -17.16 31.42
N HIS A 349 33.61 -18.24 31.29
CA HIS A 349 33.91 -19.14 32.40
C HIS A 349 34.72 -18.44 33.50
N LEU A 350 35.82 -17.79 33.16
CA LEU A 350 36.66 -17.06 34.12
C LEU A 350 35.90 -15.91 34.81
N ALA A 351 35.01 -15.24 34.08
CA ALA A 351 34.14 -14.22 34.65
C ALA A 351 33.11 -14.80 35.62
N THR A 352 32.56 -15.99 35.33
CA THR A 352 31.64 -16.71 36.23
C THR A 352 32.35 -17.14 37.50
N GLU A 353 33.58 -17.66 37.40
CA GLU A 353 34.44 -17.96 38.57
C GLU A 353 34.77 -16.70 39.38
N SER A 354 34.83 -15.54 38.72
CA SER A 354 34.98 -14.22 39.34
C SER A 354 33.64 -13.60 39.80
N GLY A 355 32.55 -14.37 39.81
CA GLY A 355 31.23 -13.97 40.34
C GLY A 355 30.32 -13.16 39.40
N ALA A 356 30.54 -13.20 38.09
CA ALA A 356 29.66 -12.53 37.10
C ALA A 356 28.35 -13.30 36.87
N ASP A 357 27.22 -12.59 36.75
CA ASP A 357 25.92 -13.13 36.36
C ASP A 357 25.53 -12.68 34.94
N PHE A 358 25.10 -13.63 34.11
CA PHE A 358 24.73 -13.42 32.71
C PHE A 358 23.24 -13.68 32.42
N ALA A 359 22.41 -13.95 33.44
CA ALA A 359 20.98 -14.25 33.26
C ALA A 359 20.19 -13.22 32.41
N PRO A 360 20.42 -11.89 32.52
CA PRO A 360 19.67 -10.91 31.73
C PRO A 360 19.86 -11.03 30.21
N TRP A 361 21.09 -11.34 29.76
CA TRP A 361 21.39 -11.49 28.33
C TRP A 361 20.99 -12.87 27.81
N LYS A 362 20.98 -13.91 28.66
CA LYS A 362 20.45 -15.24 28.28
C LYS A 362 18.95 -15.20 27.95
N GLN A 363 18.16 -14.44 28.73
CA GLN A 363 16.74 -14.24 28.45
C GLN A 363 16.47 -13.50 27.12
N VAL A 364 17.39 -12.65 26.67
CA VAL A 364 17.31 -11.95 25.38
C VAL A 364 17.65 -12.90 24.21
N ALA A 365 18.61 -13.81 24.39
CA ALA A 365 18.93 -14.85 23.41
C ALA A 365 17.78 -15.85 23.22
N ASP A 366 17.07 -16.20 24.30
CA ASP A 366 15.87 -17.06 24.23
C ASP A 366 14.75 -16.47 23.34
N ALA A 367 14.72 -15.15 23.11
CA ALA A 367 13.80 -14.52 22.16
C ALA A 367 14.14 -14.83 20.68
N CYS A 368 15.39 -15.19 20.33
CA CYS A 368 15.79 -15.62 18.98
C CYS A 368 15.27 -17.02 18.61
N ASP A 369 14.94 -17.86 19.58
CA ASP A 369 14.35 -19.19 19.37
C ASP A 369 12.97 -19.10 18.68
N THR A 370 12.31 -17.93 18.72
CA THR A 370 11.00 -17.68 18.11
C THR A 370 10.97 -17.78 16.57
N LYS A 371 12.10 -17.68 15.86
CA LYS A 371 12.16 -17.72 14.38
C LYS A 371 12.20 -19.12 13.76
N ILE A 372 12.38 -20.19 14.55
CA ILE A 372 12.50 -21.57 14.05
C ILE A 372 11.15 -22.30 14.12
N ALA A 373 10.52 -22.60 13.00
CA ALA A 373 9.30 -23.41 12.97
C ALA A 373 9.63 -24.89 12.75
N VAL A 374 9.41 -25.73 13.78
CA VAL A 374 9.59 -27.19 13.69
C VAL A 374 8.27 -27.85 13.31
N TYR A 375 8.11 -28.18 12.04
CA TYR A 375 6.91 -28.80 11.49
C TYR A 375 6.97 -30.33 11.63
N VAL A 376 6.32 -30.84 12.68
CA VAL A 376 6.14 -32.26 12.98
C VAL A 376 4.70 -32.52 13.41
N PRO A 377 4.16 -33.75 13.24
CA PRO A 377 2.81 -34.08 13.67
C PRO A 377 2.57 -33.72 15.14
N GLY A 378 1.50 -32.98 15.42
CA GLY A 378 1.14 -32.50 16.76
C GLY A 378 1.71 -31.12 17.13
N ASN A 379 2.62 -30.55 16.33
CA ASN A 379 3.21 -29.22 16.56
C ASN A 379 2.67 -28.12 15.61
N GLU A 380 1.60 -28.39 14.89
CA GLU A 380 1.01 -27.47 13.92
C GLU A 380 0.51 -26.18 14.57
N GLY A 381 0.04 -26.26 15.83
CA GLY A 381 -0.41 -25.09 16.59
C GLY A 381 0.71 -24.11 16.92
N GLU A 382 1.90 -24.60 17.28
CA GLU A 382 3.05 -23.75 17.55
C GLU A 382 3.60 -23.11 16.27
N CYS A 383 3.70 -23.89 15.18
CA CYS A 383 4.07 -23.39 13.86
C CYS A 383 3.13 -22.27 13.39
N ARG A 384 1.83 -22.41 13.70
CA ARG A 384 0.80 -21.40 13.38
C ARG A 384 1.01 -20.13 14.19
N ASN A 385 1.25 -20.23 15.49
CA ASN A 385 1.50 -19.05 16.34
C ASN A 385 2.75 -18.28 15.88
N ARG A 386 3.82 -19.00 15.48
CA ARG A 386 5.03 -18.39 14.92
C ARG A 386 4.75 -17.70 13.58
N LEU A 387 3.98 -18.34 12.70
CA LEU A 387 3.55 -17.73 11.43
C LEU A 387 2.66 -16.50 11.66
N ASP A 388 1.74 -16.56 12.62
CA ASP A 388 0.88 -15.44 12.98
C ASP A 388 1.68 -14.27 13.56
N ALA A 389 2.73 -14.52 14.33
CA ALA A 389 3.64 -13.47 14.79
C ALA A 389 4.38 -12.79 13.62
N VAL A 390 4.75 -13.52 12.57
CA VAL A 390 5.33 -12.91 11.36
C VAL A 390 4.30 -12.09 10.60
N VAL A 391 3.07 -12.60 10.48
CA VAL A 391 1.94 -11.89 9.88
C VAL A 391 1.63 -10.59 10.66
N ALA A 392 1.67 -10.65 12.00
CA ALA A 392 1.43 -9.53 12.90
C ALA A 392 2.45 -8.40 12.73
N ASN A 393 3.72 -8.76 12.54
CA ASN A 393 4.83 -7.82 12.45
C ASN A 393 5.12 -7.35 11.01
N ASP A 394 4.41 -7.85 10.00
CA ASP A 394 4.59 -7.40 8.63
C ASP A 394 4.03 -5.97 8.44
N PRO A 395 4.83 -5.01 7.96
CA PRO A 395 4.41 -3.61 7.90
C PRO A 395 3.26 -3.37 6.93
N ASN A 396 3.07 -4.24 5.94
CA ASN A 396 2.06 -4.11 4.89
C ASN A 396 0.87 -5.05 5.10
N THR A 397 0.81 -5.78 6.21
CA THR A 397 -0.27 -6.74 6.50
C THR A 397 -1.17 -6.20 7.57
N PHE A 398 -2.47 -6.28 7.30
CA PHE A 398 -3.48 -5.75 8.20
C PHE A 398 -4.70 -6.65 8.23
N THR A 399 -5.48 -6.52 9.28
CA THR A 399 -6.84 -7.05 9.35
C THR A 399 -7.81 -5.94 8.92
N LEU A 400 -8.63 -6.16 7.90
CA LEU A 400 -9.47 -5.08 7.37
C LEU A 400 -10.62 -4.72 8.34
N GLY A 401 -10.72 -3.45 8.71
CA GLY A 401 -11.81 -2.92 9.54
C GLY A 401 -11.65 -3.24 11.02
N ASP A 402 -12.43 -4.21 11.51
CA ASP A 402 -12.44 -4.65 12.91
C ASP A 402 -11.39 -5.78 13.13
N PRO A 403 -10.99 -6.10 14.37
CA PRO A 403 -10.01 -7.16 14.66
C PRO A 403 -10.39 -8.58 14.19
N THR A 404 -11.60 -8.77 13.66
CA THR A 404 -12.11 -10.05 13.14
C THR A 404 -12.36 -10.02 11.63
N GLY A 405 -11.78 -9.06 10.91
CA GLY A 405 -11.90 -8.92 9.46
C GLY A 405 -10.99 -9.88 8.67
N PRO A 406 -11.08 -9.89 7.33
CA PRO A 406 -10.16 -10.64 6.49
C PRO A 406 -8.76 -10.01 6.54
N LEU A 407 -7.75 -10.86 6.36
CA LEU A 407 -6.38 -10.40 6.19
C LEU A 407 -6.23 -9.71 4.84
N VAL A 408 -5.61 -8.54 4.84
CA VAL A 408 -5.36 -7.75 3.65
C VAL A 408 -3.91 -7.31 3.56
N ILE A 409 -3.43 -7.18 2.33
CA ILE A 409 -2.12 -6.65 2.00
C ILE A 409 -2.28 -5.25 1.44
N LEU A 410 -1.55 -4.30 2.01
CA LEU A 410 -1.45 -2.93 1.53
C LEU A 410 -0.57 -2.91 0.27
N ARG A 411 -1.22 -2.81 -0.91
CA ARG A 411 -0.55 -2.73 -2.23
C ARG A 411 -1.49 -2.15 -3.27
N LYS A 412 -0.95 -1.72 -4.41
CA LYS A 412 -1.79 -1.33 -5.55
C LYS A 412 -2.38 -2.58 -6.21
N PRO A 413 -3.71 -2.66 -6.44
CA PRO A 413 -4.31 -3.79 -7.13
C PRO A 413 -3.79 -3.89 -8.56
N GLU A 414 -3.60 -5.12 -9.05
CA GLU A 414 -3.30 -5.35 -10.46
C GLU A 414 -4.52 -5.00 -11.31
N ARG A 415 -4.30 -4.35 -12.47
CA ARG A 415 -5.40 -3.91 -13.35
C ARG A 415 -6.28 -5.07 -13.81
N ASP A 416 -5.67 -6.22 -14.05
CA ASP A 416 -6.35 -7.42 -14.56
C ASP A 416 -7.19 -8.12 -13.48
N ALA A 417 -7.00 -7.76 -12.20
CA ALA A 417 -7.78 -8.28 -11.07
C ALA A 417 -9.06 -7.47 -10.78
N LEU A 418 -9.34 -6.40 -11.55
CA LEU A 418 -10.50 -5.54 -11.35
C LEU A 418 -11.75 -6.08 -12.10
N PRO A 419 -12.96 -5.92 -11.54
CA PRO A 419 -14.19 -6.29 -12.24
C PRO A 419 -14.38 -5.51 -13.53
N SER A 420 -15.02 -6.12 -14.54
CA SER A 420 -15.37 -5.44 -15.80
C SER A 420 -16.18 -4.16 -15.57
N GLY A 421 -15.80 -3.08 -16.26
CA GLY A 421 -16.41 -1.75 -16.09
C GLY A 421 -15.90 -0.96 -14.88
N THR A 422 -14.79 -1.40 -14.28
CA THR A 422 -14.08 -0.69 -13.20
C THR A 422 -12.79 -0.07 -13.73
N GLN A 423 -12.48 1.16 -13.34
CA GLN A 423 -11.19 1.81 -13.64
C GLN A 423 -10.49 2.23 -12.34
N TRP A 424 -9.21 1.87 -12.21
CA TRP A 424 -8.35 2.26 -11.09
C TRP A 424 -7.05 2.87 -11.62
N ASP A 425 -7.13 4.12 -12.06
CA ASP A 425 -5.98 4.84 -12.61
C ASP A 425 -5.15 5.58 -11.55
N GLY A 426 -5.64 5.62 -10.30
CA GLY A 426 -4.96 6.21 -9.16
C GLY A 426 -3.74 5.42 -8.69
N ASP A 427 -2.86 6.07 -7.93
CA ASP A 427 -1.69 5.47 -7.28
C ASP A 427 -1.88 5.28 -5.77
N LEU A 428 -3.09 5.56 -5.27
CA LEU A 428 -3.45 5.29 -3.89
C LEU A 428 -3.22 3.80 -3.59
N PRO A 429 -2.41 3.45 -2.58
CA PRO A 429 -2.35 2.06 -2.15
C PRO A 429 -3.77 1.64 -1.77
N ALA A 430 -4.14 0.43 -2.17
CA ALA A 430 -5.39 -0.20 -1.76
C ALA A 430 -5.08 -1.33 -0.80
N THR A 431 -6.12 -1.95 -0.29
CA THR A 431 -5.99 -3.25 0.35
C THR A 431 -6.42 -4.32 -0.64
N THR A 432 -5.63 -5.36 -0.85
CA THR A 432 -6.10 -6.58 -1.52
C THR A 432 -6.27 -7.68 -0.50
N LEU A 433 -7.29 -8.53 -0.63
CA LEU A 433 -7.41 -9.74 0.19
C LEU A 433 -6.13 -10.57 0.09
N ALA A 434 -5.62 -11.04 1.23
CA ALA A 434 -4.44 -11.89 1.26
C ALA A 434 -4.75 -13.24 0.60
N THR A 435 -3.81 -13.72 -0.20
CA THR A 435 -3.86 -15.03 -0.86
C THR A 435 -2.93 -16.02 -0.15
N SER A 436 -3.06 -17.32 -0.45
CA SER A 436 -2.11 -18.33 0.05
C SER A 436 -0.66 -18.03 -0.37
N ALA A 437 -0.46 -17.38 -1.53
CA ALA A 437 0.87 -16.94 -1.96
C ALA A 437 1.43 -15.84 -1.04
N ASP A 438 0.59 -14.89 -0.63
CA ASP A 438 0.99 -13.82 0.30
C ASP A 438 1.37 -14.38 1.69
N ILE A 439 0.67 -15.42 2.15
CA ILE A 439 1.03 -16.11 3.40
C ILE A 439 2.34 -16.89 3.21
N ASN A 440 2.53 -17.54 2.07
CA ASN A 440 3.76 -18.28 1.80
C ASN A 440 4.99 -17.36 1.77
N GLU A 441 4.90 -16.18 1.16
CA GLU A 441 5.95 -15.16 1.20
C GLU A 441 6.32 -14.76 2.64
N ARG A 442 5.34 -14.66 3.54
CA ARG A 442 5.57 -14.37 4.96
C ARG A 442 6.15 -15.56 5.69
N ALA A 443 5.67 -16.76 5.41
CA ALA A 443 6.17 -18.00 6.00
C ALA A 443 7.64 -18.24 5.65
N GLU A 444 8.12 -17.80 4.49
CA GLU A 444 9.55 -17.87 4.11
C GLU A 444 10.49 -17.07 5.03
N ARG A 445 9.96 -16.17 5.86
CA ARG A 445 10.74 -15.42 6.87
C ARG A 445 11.03 -16.24 8.13
N LEU A 446 10.40 -17.41 8.28
CA LEU A 446 10.71 -18.39 9.34
C LEU A 446 11.72 -19.42 8.83
N ILE A 447 12.54 -19.95 9.74
CA ILE A 447 13.41 -21.08 9.46
C ILE A 447 12.61 -22.37 9.69
N TRP A 448 12.22 -23.06 8.62
CA TRP A 448 11.43 -24.29 8.73
C TRP A 448 12.31 -25.52 8.86
N LYS A 449 11.98 -26.37 9.83
CA LYS A 449 12.61 -27.68 10.04
C LYS A 449 11.57 -28.79 10.03
N GLN A 450 11.92 -29.94 9.46
CA GLN A 450 11.07 -31.14 9.45
C GLN A 450 11.92 -32.39 9.70
N ARG A 451 11.31 -33.44 10.26
CA ARG A 451 11.96 -34.74 10.43
C ARG A 451 12.19 -35.40 9.07
N THR A 452 13.41 -35.86 8.82
CA THR A 452 13.75 -36.75 7.71
C THR A 452 14.07 -38.15 8.22
N GLY A 453 13.45 -39.17 7.63
CA GLY A 453 13.69 -40.59 7.95
C GLY A 453 12.45 -41.36 8.45
N GLY A 454 12.33 -42.63 8.06
CA GLY A 454 11.30 -43.55 8.55
C GLY A 454 11.55 -44.00 10.00
N ARG A 455 10.45 -44.35 10.70
CA ARG A 455 10.32 -44.74 12.13
C ARG A 455 11.65 -45.00 12.89
N GLY A 456 12.18 -43.91 13.42
CA GLY A 456 13.33 -43.79 14.34
C GLY A 456 13.59 -42.29 14.50
N GLU A 457 14.19 -41.83 15.60
CA GLU A 457 14.42 -40.39 15.90
C GLU A 457 15.20 -39.69 14.77
N GLY A 458 14.47 -39.20 13.76
CA GLY A 458 15.03 -38.59 12.57
C GLY A 458 15.56 -37.18 12.86
N LEU A 459 16.71 -36.87 12.27
CA LEU A 459 17.33 -35.56 12.32
C LEU A 459 16.37 -34.49 11.77
N LEU A 460 16.36 -33.32 12.40
CA LEU A 460 15.64 -32.15 11.90
C LEU A 460 16.44 -31.48 10.78
N THR A 461 15.92 -31.52 9.56
CA THR A 461 16.54 -30.86 8.40
C THR A 461 15.78 -29.61 8.00
N HIS A 462 16.50 -28.63 7.44
CA HIS A 462 15.90 -27.43 6.89
C HIS A 462 15.02 -27.78 5.69
N THR A 463 13.88 -27.10 5.56
CA THR A 463 12.92 -27.27 4.47
C THR A 463 12.33 -25.93 4.04
N HIS A 464 11.64 -25.92 2.91
CA HIS A 464 10.76 -24.82 2.54
C HIS A 464 9.47 -24.84 3.40
N PRO A 465 8.73 -23.72 3.49
CA PRO A 465 7.46 -23.72 4.18
C PRO A 465 6.52 -24.82 3.66
N PRO A 466 5.93 -25.66 4.52
CA PRO A 466 5.04 -26.74 4.09
C PRO A 466 3.78 -26.17 3.42
N ARG A 467 3.71 -26.23 2.09
CA ARG A 467 2.68 -25.55 1.28
C ARG A 467 1.23 -25.87 1.69
N GLY A 468 0.94 -27.12 2.06
CA GLY A 468 -0.39 -27.51 2.52
C GLY A 468 -0.78 -26.81 3.84
N PHE A 469 0.11 -26.86 4.84
CA PHE A 469 -0.10 -26.19 6.13
C PHE A 469 -0.23 -24.66 5.99
N VAL A 470 0.68 -24.05 5.21
CA VAL A 470 0.70 -22.61 4.99
C VAL A 470 -0.52 -22.17 4.15
N GLY A 471 -0.92 -22.96 3.16
CA GLY A 471 -2.07 -22.70 2.31
C GLY A 471 -3.38 -22.63 3.09
N ASP A 472 -3.52 -23.45 4.14
CA ASP A 472 -4.71 -23.51 4.99
C ASP A 472 -4.75 -22.42 6.08
N TYR A 473 -3.68 -21.63 6.25
CA TYR A 473 -3.58 -20.63 7.31
C TYR A 473 -4.79 -19.68 7.36
N LEU A 474 -5.18 -19.11 6.21
CA LEU A 474 -6.31 -18.17 6.13
C LEU A 474 -7.63 -18.82 6.58
N ALA A 475 -7.88 -20.06 6.15
CA ALA A 475 -9.07 -20.83 6.50
C ALA A 475 -9.08 -21.26 7.98
N GLN A 476 -7.92 -21.56 8.54
CA GLN A 476 -7.76 -22.00 9.92
C GLN A 476 -7.88 -20.84 10.93
N MET A 477 -7.37 -19.65 10.58
CA MET A 477 -7.42 -18.47 11.45
C MET A 477 -8.79 -17.78 11.47
N ARG A 478 -9.62 -17.95 10.43
CA ARG A 478 -11.02 -17.46 10.36
C ARG A 478 -11.19 -15.99 10.79
N GLY A 479 -10.35 -15.10 10.28
CA GLY A 479 -10.42 -13.67 10.62
C GLY A 479 -9.73 -13.28 11.93
N ARG A 480 -9.19 -14.21 12.71
CA ARG A 480 -8.51 -13.95 14.00
C ARG A 480 -7.00 -13.94 13.81
N TYR A 481 -6.50 -12.93 13.11
CA TYR A 481 -5.07 -12.77 12.85
C TYR A 481 -4.42 -11.85 13.89
N GLY A 482 -3.14 -12.05 14.19
CA GLY A 482 -2.32 -11.12 14.97
C GLY A 482 -2.03 -9.80 14.24
N ALA A 483 -2.38 -9.69 12.96
CA ALA A 483 -2.25 -8.46 12.18
C ALA A 483 -3.14 -7.34 12.71
N ARG A 484 -2.52 -6.16 12.85
CA ARG A 484 -3.16 -4.91 13.28
C ARG A 484 -4.34 -4.51 12.38
N PRO A 485 -5.43 -3.94 12.95
CA PRO A 485 -6.61 -3.56 12.16
C PRO A 485 -6.34 -2.33 11.30
N LEU A 486 -6.82 -2.31 10.06
CA LEU A 486 -6.73 -1.18 9.14
C LEU A 486 -8.14 -0.71 8.77
N ARG A 487 -8.48 0.51 9.18
CA ARG A 487 -9.78 1.14 8.92
C ARG A 487 -9.83 1.93 7.61
N GLY A 488 -8.69 2.25 7.04
CA GLY A 488 -8.59 3.01 5.81
C GLY A 488 -7.22 3.64 5.61
N ILE A 489 -7.05 4.25 4.44
CA ILE A 489 -5.81 4.90 4.00
C ILE A 489 -6.12 6.38 3.82
N VAL A 490 -5.21 7.25 4.29
CA VAL A 490 -5.42 8.70 4.32
C VAL A 490 -4.20 9.44 3.79
N ARG A 491 -4.42 10.51 3.02
CA ARG A 491 -3.39 11.41 2.47
C ARG A 491 -3.60 12.89 2.81
N VAL A 492 -4.41 13.14 3.85
CA VAL A 492 -4.66 14.46 4.42
C VAL A 492 -4.29 14.45 5.90
N PRO A 493 -3.89 15.60 6.45
CA PRO A 493 -3.65 15.72 7.88
C PRO A 493 -4.91 15.41 8.69
N ARG A 494 -4.73 14.97 9.93
CA ARG A 494 -5.84 14.89 10.89
C ARG A 494 -5.93 16.22 11.62
N ILE A 495 -7.12 16.73 11.87
CA ILE A 495 -7.33 17.84 12.80
C ILE A 495 -8.16 17.33 13.98
N ASP A 496 -7.70 17.56 15.21
CA ASP A 496 -8.46 17.17 16.41
C ASP A 496 -9.50 18.23 16.81
N GLU A 497 -10.22 18.00 17.90
CA GLU A 497 -11.28 18.91 18.38
C GLU A 497 -10.72 20.23 18.91
N ASN A 498 -9.45 20.27 19.34
CA ASN A 498 -8.77 21.49 19.78
C ASN A 498 -8.26 22.34 18.60
N GLY A 499 -8.36 21.81 17.38
CA GLY A 499 -7.91 22.47 16.16
C GLY A 499 -6.47 22.15 15.77
N ASP A 500 -5.77 21.26 16.49
CA ASP A 500 -4.39 20.92 16.19
C ASP A 500 -4.29 19.96 15.00
N VAL A 501 -3.35 20.28 14.11
CA VAL A 501 -3.17 19.62 12.81
C VAL A 501 -1.99 18.66 12.88
N HIS A 502 -2.26 17.39 12.61
CA HIS A 502 -1.32 16.28 12.74
C HIS A 502 -1.00 15.71 11.35
N SER A 503 0.24 15.88 10.90
CA SER A 503 0.77 15.32 9.65
C SER A 503 1.58 14.05 9.92
N LEU A 504 0.89 12.94 10.19
CA LEU A 504 1.49 11.64 10.51
C LEU A 504 1.95 10.90 9.25
N GLN A 505 2.88 9.96 9.39
CA GLN A 505 3.30 9.01 8.34
C GLN A 505 3.24 7.58 8.86
N GLY A 506 2.79 6.63 8.02
CA GLY A 506 2.65 5.23 8.40
C GLY A 506 1.38 4.92 9.19
N TYR A 507 1.37 3.80 9.90
CA TYR A 507 0.19 3.34 10.63
C TYR A 507 0.02 4.08 11.95
N ASP A 508 -1.16 4.67 12.17
CA ASP A 508 -1.57 5.27 13.44
C ASP A 508 -2.40 4.26 14.26
N PRO A 509 -1.87 3.71 15.38
CA PRO A 509 -2.58 2.74 16.20
C PRO A 509 -3.81 3.33 16.91
N VAL A 510 -3.88 4.65 17.11
CA VAL A 510 -5.02 5.31 17.77
C VAL A 510 -6.25 5.31 16.87
N THR A 511 -6.05 5.74 15.62
CA THR A 511 -7.16 5.83 14.66
C THR A 511 -7.38 4.52 13.90
N GLY A 512 -6.35 3.68 13.77
CA GLY A 512 -6.32 2.50 12.91
C GLY A 512 -6.21 2.86 11.42
N LEU A 513 -5.74 4.07 11.09
CA LEU A 513 -5.56 4.55 9.72
C LEU A 513 -4.10 4.42 9.28
N PHE A 514 -3.88 4.18 7.99
CA PHE A 514 -2.56 4.24 7.39
C PHE A 514 -2.38 5.58 6.67
N HIS A 515 -1.45 6.39 7.16
CA HIS A 515 -1.10 7.69 6.62
C HIS A 515 -0.04 7.54 5.51
N ASP A 516 -0.43 7.84 4.27
CA ASP A 516 0.42 7.76 3.09
C ASP A 516 0.65 9.17 2.54
N ARG A 517 1.90 9.61 2.39
CA ARG A 517 2.25 10.91 1.79
C ARG A 517 1.44 12.10 2.31
N VAL A 518 1.12 12.11 3.61
CA VAL A 518 0.37 13.21 4.22
C VAL A 518 1.23 14.48 4.19
N PRO A 519 0.74 15.59 3.62
CA PRO A 519 1.53 16.82 3.55
C PRO A 519 1.66 17.48 4.92
N SER A 520 2.78 18.15 5.16
CA SER A 520 2.90 19.12 6.25
C SER A 520 2.26 20.44 5.83
N LEU A 521 1.38 21.00 6.66
CA LEU A 521 0.68 22.26 6.39
C LEU A 521 1.08 23.31 7.43
N ALA A 522 1.47 24.50 6.96
CA ALA A 522 1.67 25.66 7.83
C ALA A 522 0.34 26.40 8.00
N ILE A 523 -0.33 26.19 9.14
CA ILE A 523 -1.61 26.83 9.48
C ILE A 523 -1.37 27.83 10.60
N SER A 524 -1.98 29.02 10.50
CA SER A 524 -1.95 30.01 11.59
C SER A 524 -2.51 29.40 12.88
N PRO A 525 -1.85 29.57 14.05
CA PRO A 525 -2.36 29.04 15.31
C PRO A 525 -3.70 29.65 15.72
N ALA A 526 -3.96 30.91 15.31
CA ALA A 526 -5.22 31.62 15.52
C ALA A 526 -5.64 32.31 14.20
N PRO A 527 -6.38 31.61 13.32
CA PRO A 527 -6.86 32.20 12.07
C PRO A 527 -7.84 33.36 12.31
N THR A 528 -7.67 34.48 11.61
CA THR A 528 -8.60 35.61 11.67
C THR A 528 -9.82 35.38 10.78
N ARG A 529 -10.94 36.07 11.05
CA ARG A 529 -12.14 36.01 10.20
C ARG A 529 -11.86 36.35 8.73
N ASP A 530 -10.97 37.32 8.48
CA ASP A 530 -10.55 37.68 7.12
C ASP A 530 -9.74 36.57 6.44
N GLN A 531 -8.89 35.85 7.20
CA GLN A 531 -8.18 34.67 6.67
C GLN A 531 -9.15 33.55 6.33
N VAL A 532 -10.16 33.31 7.17
CA VAL A 532 -11.23 32.33 6.91
C VAL A 532 -12.00 32.67 5.64
N LYS A 533 -12.41 33.93 5.46
CA LYS A 533 -13.12 34.38 4.26
C LYS A 533 -12.28 34.19 2.99
N ARG A 534 -11.02 34.65 2.99
CA ARG A 534 -10.10 34.45 1.86
C ARG A 534 -9.85 32.98 1.55
N ALA A 535 -9.77 32.14 2.59
CA ALA A 535 -9.61 30.71 2.42
C ALA A 535 -10.85 30.08 1.75
N ALA A 536 -12.07 30.49 2.14
CA ALA A 536 -13.30 30.01 1.51
C ALA A 536 -13.37 30.40 0.04
N ASP A 537 -13.02 31.65 -0.30
CA ASP A 537 -12.94 32.13 -1.68
C ASP A 537 -11.90 31.33 -2.50
N ALA A 538 -10.74 31.02 -1.90
CA ALA A 538 -9.70 30.23 -2.55
C ALA A 538 -10.15 28.80 -2.86
N LEU A 539 -10.90 28.16 -1.97
CA LEU A 539 -11.47 26.81 -2.21
C LEU A 539 -12.46 26.82 -3.38
N LEU A 540 -13.31 27.84 -3.46
CA LEU A 540 -14.31 27.98 -4.51
C LEU A 540 -13.70 28.38 -5.87
N LEU A 541 -12.51 28.98 -5.89
CA LEU A 541 -11.84 29.39 -7.13
C LEU A 541 -11.62 28.22 -8.09
N ALA A 542 -11.29 27.04 -7.55
CA ALA A 542 -11.13 25.78 -8.29
C ALA A 542 -12.40 25.33 -9.03
N PHE A 543 -13.55 25.92 -8.72
CA PHE A 543 -14.84 25.56 -9.29
C PHE A 543 -15.62 26.79 -9.80
N SER A 544 -14.94 27.93 -9.93
CA SER A 544 -15.54 29.23 -10.27
C SER A 544 -16.28 29.29 -11.62
N GLN A 545 -16.05 28.33 -12.51
CA GLN A 545 -16.71 28.24 -13.83
C GLN A 545 -17.98 27.37 -13.84
N TYR A 546 -18.28 26.68 -12.74
CA TYR A 546 -19.54 25.92 -12.60
C TYR A 546 -20.69 26.87 -12.31
N ARG A 547 -21.83 26.63 -12.96
CA ARG A 547 -23.08 27.38 -12.76
C ARG A 547 -24.06 26.52 -11.99
N PHE A 548 -24.74 27.16 -11.05
CA PHE A 548 -25.77 26.58 -10.20
C PHE A 548 -27.04 27.41 -10.39
N ASP A 549 -28.21 26.81 -10.12
CA ASP A 549 -29.48 27.51 -10.19
C ASP A 549 -29.55 28.62 -9.13
N ASP A 550 -29.35 28.24 -7.87
CA ASP A 550 -29.00 29.17 -6.79
C ASP A 550 -27.48 29.14 -6.54
N ALA A 551 -26.83 30.28 -6.72
CA ALA A 551 -25.39 30.41 -6.58
C ALA A 551 -24.90 30.33 -5.12
N ALA A 552 -25.71 30.73 -4.13
CA ALA A 552 -25.37 30.64 -2.72
C ALA A 552 -25.49 29.19 -2.24
N GLU A 553 -26.59 28.52 -2.57
CA GLU A 553 -26.81 27.10 -2.32
C GLU A 553 -25.72 26.26 -2.97
N GLY A 554 -25.47 26.44 -4.27
CA GLY A 554 -24.47 25.67 -5.00
C GLY A 554 -23.05 25.79 -4.42
N LYS A 555 -22.67 26.98 -3.96
CA LYS A 555 -21.39 27.20 -3.25
C LYS A 555 -21.36 26.50 -1.90
N ALA A 556 -22.43 26.55 -1.12
CA ALA A 556 -22.51 25.87 0.17
C ALA A 556 -22.43 24.34 0.01
N LEU A 557 -23.17 23.77 -0.94
CA LEU A 557 -23.13 22.34 -1.26
C LEU A 557 -21.74 21.89 -1.74
N LEU A 558 -21.06 22.72 -2.53
CA LEU A 558 -19.69 22.45 -2.96
C LEU A 558 -18.69 22.50 -1.79
N LEU A 559 -18.82 23.48 -0.88
CA LEU A 559 -18.01 23.50 0.34
C LEU A 559 -18.29 22.26 1.22
N ALA A 560 -19.54 21.82 1.32
CA ALA A 560 -19.87 20.56 2.00
C ALA A 560 -19.18 19.36 1.35
N ALA A 561 -19.11 19.29 0.03
CA ALA A 561 -18.38 18.25 -0.68
C ALA A 561 -16.86 18.31 -0.40
N ILE A 562 -16.27 19.52 -0.40
CA ILE A 562 -14.85 19.76 -0.11
C ILE A 562 -14.51 19.34 1.34
N PHE A 563 -15.26 19.81 2.33
CA PHE A 563 -14.98 19.43 3.72
C PHE A 563 -15.30 17.96 3.98
N THR A 564 -16.32 17.40 3.32
CA THR A 564 -16.59 15.95 3.42
C THR A 564 -15.42 15.15 2.87
N VAL A 565 -14.85 15.46 1.70
CA VAL A 565 -13.74 14.65 1.15
C VAL A 565 -12.49 14.70 2.06
N LEU A 566 -12.28 15.78 2.80
CA LEU A 566 -11.17 15.94 3.75
C LEU A 566 -11.42 15.25 5.10
N GLU A 567 -12.64 15.33 5.63
CA GLU A 567 -13.03 14.72 6.91
C GLU A 567 -13.42 13.23 6.77
N ARG A 568 -13.77 12.78 5.56
CA ARG A 568 -14.30 11.44 5.31
C ARG A 568 -13.47 10.29 5.90
N PRO A 569 -12.12 10.31 5.83
CA PRO A 569 -11.29 9.26 6.43
C PRO A 569 -11.43 9.17 7.95
N PHE A 570 -11.87 10.24 8.61
CA PHE A 570 -12.03 10.34 10.06
C PHE A 570 -13.47 10.10 10.51
N LEU A 571 -14.45 10.23 9.62
CA LEU A 571 -15.86 9.99 9.89
C LEU A 571 -16.26 8.51 9.76
N PRO A 572 -17.16 8.00 10.62
CA PRO A 572 -17.71 6.65 10.50
C PRO A 572 -18.62 6.52 9.27
N VAL A 573 -19.47 7.50 9.01
CA VAL A 573 -20.41 7.57 7.89
C VAL A 573 -20.50 9.01 7.37
N ALA A 574 -20.84 9.17 6.10
CA ALA A 574 -21.06 10.47 5.45
C ALA A 574 -22.02 10.30 4.27
N PRO A 575 -22.81 11.33 3.93
CA PRO A 575 -23.69 11.27 2.77
C PRO A 575 -22.91 11.14 1.46
N MET A 576 -23.52 10.51 0.47
CA MET A 576 -23.00 10.45 -0.89
C MET A 576 -23.31 11.77 -1.63
N PHE A 577 -22.40 12.22 -2.51
CA PHE A 577 -22.65 13.39 -3.35
C PHE A 577 -23.08 12.97 -4.76
N VAL A 578 -24.22 13.49 -5.23
CA VAL A 578 -24.79 13.21 -6.55
C VAL A 578 -24.60 14.42 -7.45
N VAL A 579 -23.59 14.40 -8.31
CA VAL A 579 -23.34 15.48 -9.26
C VAL A 579 -24.19 15.26 -10.50
N ARG A 580 -25.28 16.01 -10.64
CA ARG A 580 -26.26 15.89 -11.72
C ARG A 580 -26.30 17.12 -12.62
N SER A 581 -26.79 16.92 -13.83
CA SER A 581 -26.98 17.96 -14.85
C SER A 581 -27.95 17.45 -15.91
N SER A 582 -28.63 18.35 -16.60
CA SER A 582 -29.58 17.97 -17.66
C SER A 582 -28.93 17.47 -18.95
N MET A 583 -27.64 17.75 -19.16
CA MET A 583 -26.92 17.42 -20.40
C MET A 583 -25.58 16.70 -20.15
N PRO A 584 -25.11 15.87 -21.11
CA PRO A 584 -23.75 15.33 -21.08
C PRO A 584 -22.70 16.45 -21.19
N ALA A 585 -21.43 16.09 -20.95
CA ALA A 585 -20.26 16.98 -21.09
C ALA A 585 -20.24 18.29 -20.28
N THR A 586 -21.12 18.45 -19.29
CA THR A 586 -21.14 19.63 -18.39
C THR A 586 -20.03 19.66 -17.32
N GLY A 587 -19.10 18.70 -17.35
CA GLY A 587 -17.97 18.64 -16.42
C GLY A 587 -18.24 17.94 -15.08
N LYS A 588 -19.35 17.21 -14.94
CA LYS A 588 -19.71 16.42 -13.74
C LYS A 588 -18.57 15.52 -13.27
N GLY A 589 -18.04 14.68 -14.17
CA GLY A 589 -16.94 13.78 -13.86
C GLY A 589 -15.61 14.47 -13.56
N LYS A 590 -15.40 15.71 -14.05
CA LYS A 590 -14.22 16.52 -13.68
C LYS A 590 -14.35 17.09 -12.27
N LEU A 591 -15.55 17.51 -11.86
CA LEU A 591 -15.83 18.00 -10.51
C LEU A 591 -15.55 16.91 -9.47
N ALA A 592 -16.13 15.72 -9.68
CA ALA A 592 -15.91 14.58 -8.77
C ALA A 592 -14.42 14.19 -8.67
N ARG A 593 -13.71 14.11 -9.81
CA ARG A 593 -12.26 13.83 -9.83
C ARG A 593 -11.43 14.93 -9.14
N ALA A 594 -11.82 16.20 -9.29
CA ALA A 594 -11.15 17.32 -8.66
C ALA A 594 -11.26 17.27 -7.12
N LEU A 595 -12.44 16.94 -6.58
CA LEU A 595 -12.63 16.72 -5.14
C LEU A 595 -11.74 15.59 -4.62
N VAL A 596 -11.69 14.46 -5.33
CA VAL A 596 -10.88 13.31 -4.93
C VAL A 596 -9.38 13.62 -5.01
N LEU A 597 -8.95 14.37 -6.03
CA LEU A 597 -7.56 14.83 -6.14
C LEU A 597 -7.19 15.76 -4.97
N LEU A 598 -8.10 16.65 -4.55
CA LEU A 598 -7.88 17.53 -3.40
C LEU A 598 -7.63 16.71 -2.12
N GLY A 599 -8.51 15.77 -1.79
CA GLY A 599 -8.40 14.97 -0.57
C GLY A 599 -7.32 13.89 -0.61
N PHE A 600 -7.09 13.26 -1.76
CA PHE A 600 -6.34 12.02 -1.83
C PHE A 600 -5.18 12.02 -2.83
N ASP A 601 -4.88 13.15 -3.49
CA ASP A 601 -3.75 13.25 -4.44
C ASP A 601 -3.70 12.08 -5.46
N THR A 602 -4.87 11.64 -5.92
CA THR A 602 -5.05 10.44 -6.74
C THR A 602 -6.33 10.58 -7.56
N ALA A 603 -6.48 9.73 -8.58
CA ALA A 603 -7.76 9.52 -9.26
C ALA A 603 -8.68 8.60 -8.42
N PRO A 604 -10.01 8.80 -8.47
CA PRO A 604 -10.97 7.88 -7.85
C PRO A 604 -10.98 6.52 -8.53
N VAL A 605 -11.43 5.51 -7.80
CA VAL A 605 -11.89 4.26 -8.40
C VAL A 605 -13.24 4.54 -9.05
N VAL A 606 -13.36 4.27 -10.34
CA VAL A 606 -14.60 4.53 -11.10
C VAL A 606 -15.32 3.22 -11.36
N VAL A 607 -16.61 3.18 -11.07
CA VAL A 607 -17.52 2.07 -11.39
C VAL A 607 -18.71 2.58 -12.19
N THR A 608 -19.04 1.92 -13.29
CA THR A 608 -20.19 2.29 -14.12
C THR A 608 -21.49 1.73 -13.53
N TRP A 609 -22.55 2.54 -13.44
CA TRP A 609 -23.90 2.14 -13.01
C TRP A 609 -24.66 1.24 -14.03
N GLY A 610 -23.95 0.56 -14.93
CA GLY A 610 -24.55 -0.28 -15.98
C GLY A 610 -24.98 -1.66 -15.50
N GLY A 611 -25.71 -2.39 -16.35
CA GLY A 611 -26.11 -3.79 -16.10
C GLY A 611 -27.36 -3.95 -15.23
N SER A 612 -27.62 -5.18 -14.76
CA SER A 612 -28.66 -5.43 -13.76
C SER A 612 -28.23 -4.91 -12.38
N GLY A 613 -29.18 -4.63 -11.49
CA GLY A 613 -28.86 -4.23 -10.10
C GLY A 613 -27.96 -5.23 -9.38
N GLU A 614 -28.15 -6.53 -9.66
CA GLU A 614 -27.31 -7.61 -9.13
C GLU A 614 -25.87 -7.55 -9.66
N GLU A 615 -25.68 -7.22 -10.95
CA GLU A 615 -24.35 -7.05 -11.55
C GLU A 615 -23.62 -5.83 -10.97
N PHE A 616 -24.35 -4.74 -10.73
CA PHE A 616 -23.81 -3.57 -10.04
C PHE A 616 -23.41 -3.91 -8.59
N GLU A 617 -24.26 -4.59 -7.82
CA GLU A 617 -23.94 -4.98 -6.43
C GLU A 617 -22.72 -5.91 -6.34
N LYS A 618 -22.57 -6.86 -7.27
CA LYS A 618 -21.38 -7.73 -7.35
C LYS A 618 -20.10 -6.93 -7.58
N ARG A 619 -20.14 -5.96 -8.49
CA ARG A 619 -19.00 -5.06 -8.77
C ARG A 619 -18.68 -4.17 -7.57
N LEU A 620 -19.70 -3.55 -6.98
CA LEU A 620 -19.57 -2.71 -5.81
C LEU A 620 -18.97 -3.50 -4.63
N THR A 621 -19.45 -4.72 -4.39
CA THR A 621 -18.91 -5.67 -3.40
C THR A 621 -17.42 -5.91 -3.60
N ALA A 622 -17.00 -6.28 -4.81
CA ALA A 622 -15.61 -6.56 -5.12
C ALA A 622 -14.69 -5.34 -4.91
N ILE A 623 -15.18 -4.14 -5.25
CA ILE A 623 -14.45 -2.88 -5.05
C ILE A 623 -14.37 -2.52 -3.56
N LEU A 624 -15.46 -2.67 -2.81
CA LEU A 624 -15.51 -2.34 -1.38
C LEU A 624 -14.58 -3.21 -0.54
N LEU A 625 -14.37 -4.48 -0.93
CA LEU A 625 -13.36 -5.35 -0.32
C LEU A 625 -11.93 -4.82 -0.49
N GLN A 626 -11.70 -3.94 -1.47
CA GLN A 626 -10.41 -3.29 -1.67
C GLN A 626 -10.25 -1.99 -0.88
N ALA A 627 -11.28 -1.59 -0.12
CA ALA A 627 -11.33 -0.41 0.73
C ALA A 627 -10.78 0.88 0.07
N PRO A 628 -11.30 1.28 -1.10
CA PRO A 628 -10.83 2.49 -1.77
C PRO A 628 -11.09 3.73 -0.92
N ALA A 629 -10.19 4.72 -0.89
CA ALA A 629 -10.48 5.97 -0.17
C ALA A 629 -11.54 6.85 -0.86
N ALA A 630 -11.73 6.68 -2.17
CA ALA A 630 -12.79 7.34 -2.92
C ALA A 630 -13.35 6.43 -4.02
N LEU A 631 -14.68 6.46 -4.16
CA LEU A 631 -15.45 5.73 -5.16
C LEU A 631 -16.29 6.71 -5.96
N MET A 632 -16.19 6.63 -7.28
CA MET A 632 -16.99 7.40 -8.21
C MET A 632 -17.86 6.45 -9.02
N ILE A 633 -19.16 6.58 -8.85
CA ILE A 633 -20.18 5.87 -9.62
C ILE A 633 -20.51 6.72 -10.85
N ASP A 634 -20.23 6.25 -12.05
CA ASP A 634 -20.45 7.01 -13.28
C ASP A 634 -21.61 6.44 -14.11
N ASN A 635 -22.11 7.26 -15.04
CA ASN A 635 -23.13 6.91 -16.03
C ASN A 635 -24.51 6.52 -15.47
N ALA A 636 -24.96 7.13 -14.37
CA ALA A 636 -26.29 6.92 -13.80
C ALA A 636 -27.39 7.73 -14.53
N ASN A 637 -27.40 7.72 -15.87
CA ASN A 637 -28.28 8.58 -16.68
C ASN A 637 -29.75 8.14 -16.61
N GLY A 638 -30.64 8.98 -16.08
CA GLY A 638 -32.08 8.70 -15.93
C GLY A 638 -32.39 7.54 -14.97
N MET A 639 -31.40 7.09 -14.19
CA MET A 639 -31.52 5.90 -13.35
C MET A 639 -32.08 6.27 -11.97
N GLN A 640 -32.92 5.39 -11.42
CA GLN A 640 -33.29 5.44 -10.01
C GLN A 640 -32.12 4.94 -9.15
N ILE A 641 -31.60 5.80 -8.28
CA ILE A 641 -30.54 5.46 -7.35
C ILE A 641 -31.17 4.67 -6.18
N LYS A 642 -30.90 3.36 -6.16
CA LYS A 642 -31.36 2.42 -5.13
C LYS A 642 -30.39 1.26 -5.02
N GLY A 643 -30.37 0.59 -3.86
CA GLY A 643 -29.64 -0.66 -3.67
C GLY A 643 -29.26 -0.87 -2.21
N ASP A 644 -29.63 -2.03 -1.67
CA ASP A 644 -29.51 -2.34 -0.24
C ASP A 644 -28.06 -2.22 0.24
N LEU A 645 -27.11 -2.71 -0.58
CA LEU A 645 -25.68 -2.61 -0.26
C LEU A 645 -25.19 -1.16 -0.23
N LEU A 646 -25.57 -0.35 -1.23
CA LEU A 646 -25.15 1.05 -1.30
C LEU A 646 -25.73 1.85 -0.14
N GLU A 647 -27.01 1.62 0.18
CA GLU A 647 -27.71 2.26 1.29
C GLU A 647 -27.09 1.90 2.66
N SER A 648 -26.78 0.62 2.89
CA SER A 648 -26.10 0.13 4.10
C SER A 648 -24.69 0.72 4.23
N VAL A 649 -23.89 0.71 3.15
CA VAL A 649 -22.53 1.25 3.14
C VAL A 649 -22.49 2.74 3.51
N ILE A 650 -23.50 3.51 3.09
CA ILE A 650 -23.58 4.95 3.37
C ILE A 650 -24.03 5.21 4.83
N THR A 651 -24.88 4.36 5.42
CA THR A 651 -25.54 4.70 6.72
C THR A 651 -25.17 3.86 7.93
N GLU A 652 -24.73 2.62 7.76
CA GLU A 652 -24.55 1.70 8.89
C GLU A 652 -23.10 1.63 9.37
N GLY A 653 -22.15 2.19 8.62
CA GLY A 653 -20.72 2.19 8.94
C GLY A 653 -20.09 0.78 8.97
N ARG A 654 -20.88 -0.30 8.94
CA ARG A 654 -20.49 -1.71 8.90
C ARG A 654 -21.42 -2.45 7.94
N ALA A 655 -21.03 -2.56 6.68
CA ALA A 655 -21.78 -3.34 5.70
C ALA A 655 -21.33 -4.81 5.74
N GLY A 656 -22.27 -5.74 5.87
CA GLY A 656 -21.99 -7.17 5.73
C GLY A 656 -21.91 -7.54 4.25
N ILE A 657 -20.71 -7.85 3.77
CA ILE A 657 -20.46 -8.23 2.39
C ILE A 657 -20.09 -9.71 2.35
N ARG A 658 -20.71 -10.48 1.45
CA ARG A 658 -20.31 -11.86 1.18
C ARG A 658 -19.35 -11.89 -0.02
N PRO A 659 -18.05 -12.16 0.18
CA PRO A 659 -17.12 -12.29 -0.94
C PRO A 659 -17.50 -13.49 -1.81
N LEU A 660 -17.30 -13.40 -3.12
CA LEU A 660 -17.46 -14.55 -4.02
C LEU A 660 -16.49 -15.67 -3.60
N GLY A 661 -16.99 -16.90 -3.43
CA GLY A 661 -16.18 -18.06 -3.04
C GLY A 661 -15.97 -18.24 -1.53
N TYR A 662 -16.55 -17.39 -0.69
CA TYR A 662 -16.52 -17.52 0.77
C TYR A 662 -17.94 -17.76 1.33
N SER A 663 -18.08 -18.64 2.32
CA SER A 663 -19.36 -18.92 2.99
C SER A 663 -19.80 -17.79 3.95
N ASP A 664 -18.83 -17.08 4.52
CA ASP A 664 -19.02 -16.17 5.66
C ASP A 664 -19.12 -14.69 5.23
N PHE A 665 -19.86 -13.90 6.03
CA PHE A 665 -19.98 -12.45 5.83
C PHE A 665 -18.74 -11.72 6.38
N VAL A 666 -18.20 -10.81 5.57
CA VAL A 666 -17.18 -9.84 5.98
C VAL A 666 -17.86 -8.54 6.38
N LYS A 667 -17.66 -8.09 7.61
CA LYS A 667 -18.09 -6.76 8.05
C LYS A 667 -17.07 -5.72 7.60
N LEU A 668 -17.45 -4.88 6.64
CA LEU A 668 -16.59 -3.82 6.12
C LEU A 668 -16.96 -2.48 6.71
N ARG A 669 -15.96 -1.79 7.24
CA ARG A 669 -16.06 -0.38 7.63
C ARG A 669 -15.65 0.49 6.46
N ASN A 670 -16.63 0.92 5.67
CA ASN A 670 -16.35 1.78 4.53
C ASN A 670 -15.98 3.19 5.02
N ARG A 671 -14.82 3.67 4.60
CA ARG A 671 -14.38 5.08 4.76
C ARG A 671 -14.17 5.81 3.44
N SER A 672 -14.80 5.31 2.37
CA SER A 672 -14.70 5.87 1.02
C SER A 672 -15.53 7.14 0.90
N PHE A 673 -14.97 8.17 0.27
CA PHE A 673 -15.75 9.28 -0.25
C PHE A 673 -16.50 8.82 -1.51
N ILE A 674 -17.84 8.80 -1.47
CA ILE A 674 -18.66 8.27 -2.56
C ILE A 674 -19.28 9.44 -3.33
N THR A 675 -19.06 9.42 -4.65
CA THR A 675 -19.70 10.34 -5.59
C THR A 675 -20.47 9.56 -6.64
N LEU A 676 -21.54 10.14 -7.16
CA LEU A 676 -22.29 9.60 -8.28
C LEU A 676 -22.47 10.68 -9.35
N THR A 677 -22.26 10.33 -10.61
CA THR A 677 -22.43 11.22 -11.76
C THR A 677 -23.44 10.65 -12.75
N GLY A 678 -24.31 11.52 -13.27
CA GLY A 678 -25.29 11.14 -14.26
C GLY A 678 -26.06 12.32 -14.81
N ASN A 679 -26.75 12.10 -15.93
CA ASN A 679 -27.74 13.01 -16.48
C ASN A 679 -29.08 12.72 -15.80
N ASN A 680 -29.57 13.68 -14.99
CA ASN A 680 -30.82 13.57 -14.22
C ASN A 680 -31.06 12.20 -13.52
N PRO A 681 -30.14 11.68 -12.69
CA PRO A 681 -30.43 10.55 -11.83
C PRO A 681 -31.54 10.89 -10.83
N ILE A 682 -32.40 9.92 -10.54
CA ILE A 682 -33.54 10.06 -9.63
C ILE A 682 -33.13 9.52 -8.26
N ILE A 683 -33.06 10.40 -7.26
CA ILE A 683 -32.86 10.00 -5.85
C ILE A 683 -34.23 9.61 -5.28
N THR A 684 -34.43 8.34 -4.93
CA THR A 684 -35.74 7.83 -4.49
C THR A 684 -35.60 6.91 -3.28
N GLY A 685 -36.69 6.71 -2.54
CA GLY A 685 -36.77 5.79 -1.42
C GLY A 685 -35.79 6.14 -0.31
N ASP A 686 -35.04 5.15 0.12
CA ASP A 686 -34.11 5.29 1.24
C ASP A 686 -32.90 6.18 0.88
N MET A 687 -32.56 6.32 -0.39
CA MET A 687 -31.48 7.22 -0.83
C MET A 687 -31.79 8.71 -0.63
N ALA A 688 -33.06 9.11 -0.53
CA ALA A 688 -33.47 10.50 -0.35
C ALA A 688 -32.87 11.16 0.89
N ARG A 689 -32.64 10.38 1.96
CA ARG A 689 -32.00 10.84 3.20
C ARG A 689 -30.50 10.60 3.27
N ARG A 690 -29.87 10.09 2.19
CA ARG A 690 -28.48 9.61 2.16
C ARG A 690 -27.61 10.28 1.10
N ALA A 691 -28.22 11.05 0.20
CA ALA A 691 -27.56 11.70 -0.92
C ALA A 691 -27.74 13.23 -0.88
N ILE A 692 -26.66 13.95 -1.18
CA ILE A 692 -26.65 15.40 -1.38
C ILE A 692 -26.49 15.66 -2.87
N PRO A 693 -27.51 16.20 -3.58
CA PRO A 693 -27.37 16.59 -4.97
C PRO A 693 -26.47 17.82 -5.10
N LEU A 694 -25.71 17.88 -6.20
CA LEU A 694 -24.96 19.05 -6.64
C LEU A 694 -25.31 19.31 -8.10
N ASP A 695 -26.14 20.33 -8.32
CA ASP A 695 -26.82 20.56 -9.60
C ASP A 695 -26.05 21.54 -10.46
N ILE A 696 -25.46 21.01 -11.54
CA ILE A 696 -24.68 21.81 -12.47
C ILE A 696 -25.55 22.18 -13.67
N LEU A 697 -25.69 23.48 -13.91
CA LEU A 697 -26.35 23.99 -15.09
C LEU A 697 -25.44 23.89 -16.33
N PRO A 698 -25.95 23.44 -17.49
CA PRO A 698 -25.26 23.57 -18.76
C PRO A 698 -24.89 25.02 -19.05
N ARG A 699 -23.75 25.25 -19.69
CA ARG A 699 -23.26 26.60 -20.03
C ARG A 699 -23.80 27.11 -21.36
N SER A 700 -24.12 26.19 -22.27
CA SER A 700 -24.66 26.43 -23.60
C SER A 700 -25.56 25.26 -24.02
N ALA A 701 -26.19 25.40 -25.20
CA ALA A 701 -26.98 24.33 -25.82
C ALA A 701 -26.13 23.15 -26.33
N ASP A 702 -24.81 23.32 -26.47
CA ASP A 702 -23.89 22.25 -26.86
C ASP A 702 -22.63 22.27 -25.96
N PRO A 703 -22.73 21.71 -24.73
CA PRO A 703 -21.62 21.71 -23.78
C PRO A 703 -20.36 20.99 -24.26
N GLU A 704 -20.45 20.11 -25.26
CA GLU A 704 -19.31 19.37 -25.83
C GLU A 704 -18.40 20.29 -26.65
N GLN A 705 -18.98 21.25 -27.36
CA GLN A 705 -18.23 22.23 -28.16
C GLN A 705 -17.68 23.40 -27.33
N ASP A 706 -18.18 23.59 -26.11
CA ASP A 706 -17.70 24.65 -25.23
C ASP A 706 -16.26 24.38 -24.77
N ARG A 707 -15.29 25.15 -25.27
CA ARG A 707 -13.90 25.11 -24.75
C ARG A 707 -13.87 25.42 -23.24
N TYR A 708 -13.53 24.43 -22.43
CA TYR A 708 -13.36 24.58 -20.99
C TYR A 708 -12.00 25.26 -20.70
N LYS A 709 -12.00 26.61 -20.58
CA LYS A 709 -10.77 27.42 -20.41
C LYS A 709 -10.02 27.17 -19.09
N PHE A 710 -10.65 26.49 -18.14
CA PHE A 710 -10.15 26.34 -16.77
C PHE A 710 -10.42 24.92 -16.29
N ASP A 711 -9.41 24.08 -16.07
CA ASP A 711 -9.65 22.69 -15.67
C ASP A 711 -9.48 22.51 -14.15
N PRO A 712 -10.55 22.18 -13.39
CA PRO A 712 -10.48 22.08 -11.94
C PRO A 712 -9.46 21.03 -11.48
N VAL A 713 -9.32 19.93 -12.24
CA VAL A 713 -8.36 18.87 -11.92
C VAL A 713 -6.93 19.41 -12.06
N LYS A 714 -6.61 20.09 -13.16
CA LYS A 714 -5.27 20.67 -13.36
C LYS A 714 -4.98 21.81 -12.37
N PHE A 715 -5.98 22.61 -12.03
CA PHE A 715 -5.84 23.68 -11.05
C PHE A 715 -5.52 23.11 -9.67
N ILE A 716 -6.30 22.14 -9.20
CA ILE A 716 -6.05 21.48 -7.92
C ILE A 716 -4.70 20.77 -7.94
N GLN A 717 -4.33 20.07 -9.01
CA GLN A 717 -3.02 19.41 -9.11
C GLN A 717 -1.85 20.39 -8.87
N ARG A 718 -1.95 21.63 -9.35
CA ARG A 718 -0.90 22.66 -9.20
C ARG A 718 -0.96 23.38 -7.85
N HIS A 719 -2.14 23.49 -7.24
CA HIS A 719 -2.37 24.31 -6.05
C HIS A 719 -2.82 23.51 -4.82
N ARG A 720 -2.74 22.17 -4.86
CA ARG A 720 -3.29 21.27 -3.83
C ARG A 720 -2.89 21.65 -2.41
N ILE A 721 -1.59 21.86 -2.17
CA ILE A 721 -1.07 22.19 -0.83
C ILE A 721 -1.64 23.53 -0.32
N ALA A 722 -1.75 24.54 -1.18
CA ALA A 722 -2.33 25.82 -0.80
C ALA A 722 -3.84 25.70 -0.51
N LEU A 723 -4.57 24.91 -1.30
CA LEU A 723 -5.99 24.64 -1.08
C LEU A 723 -6.25 23.83 0.19
N LEU A 724 -5.40 22.83 0.49
CA LEU A 724 -5.43 22.15 1.78
C LEU A 724 -5.14 23.13 2.91
N GLY A 725 -4.14 24.01 2.77
CA GLY A 725 -3.86 25.07 3.73
C GLY A 725 -5.09 25.94 4.00
N ALA A 726 -5.81 26.34 2.95
CA ALA A 726 -7.06 27.10 3.06
C ALA A 726 -8.15 26.31 3.81
N ALA A 727 -8.40 25.06 3.43
CA ALA A 727 -9.40 24.22 4.09
C ALA A 727 -9.09 24.00 5.59
N PHE A 728 -7.85 23.67 5.93
CA PHE A 728 -7.45 23.44 7.32
C PHE A 728 -7.42 24.73 8.15
N THR A 729 -7.19 25.89 7.52
CA THR A 729 -7.35 27.20 8.18
C THR A 729 -8.80 27.42 8.63
N ILE A 730 -9.76 27.12 7.75
CA ILE A 730 -11.18 27.22 8.05
C ILE A 730 -11.61 26.22 9.12
N MET A 731 -11.23 24.95 8.95
CA MET A 731 -11.53 23.86 9.90
C MET A 731 -10.96 24.14 11.30
N ARG A 732 -9.75 24.71 11.39
CA ARG A 732 -9.13 25.11 12.66
C ARG A 732 -9.87 26.28 13.31
N ALA A 733 -10.20 27.32 12.54
CA ALA A 733 -10.94 28.48 13.06
C ALA A 733 -12.27 28.06 13.71
N PHE A 734 -13.04 27.22 13.02
CA PHE A 734 -14.31 26.69 13.53
C PHE A 734 -14.17 25.88 14.82
N ARG A 735 -13.11 25.05 14.93
CA ARG A 735 -12.81 24.28 16.14
C ARG A 735 -12.38 25.15 17.32
N LEU A 736 -11.59 26.20 17.06
CA LEU A 736 -11.20 27.18 18.08
C LEU A 736 -12.39 28.00 18.61
N GLU A 737 -13.44 28.20 17.80
CA GLU A 737 -14.71 28.78 18.25
C GLU A 737 -15.61 27.76 18.99
N GLY A 738 -15.14 26.53 19.21
CA GLY A 738 -15.85 25.50 19.96
C GLY A 738 -16.93 24.75 19.15
N MET A 739 -16.86 24.78 17.81
CA MET A 739 -17.82 24.14 16.91
C MET A 739 -19.29 24.47 17.30
N PRO A 740 -19.69 25.75 17.25
CA PRO A 740 -20.96 26.20 17.81
C PRO A 740 -22.15 25.47 17.19
N SER A 741 -22.99 24.87 18.04
CA SER A 741 -24.23 24.22 17.60
C SER A 741 -25.22 25.26 17.06
N GLN A 742 -25.82 24.94 15.91
CA GLN A 742 -26.69 25.87 15.17
C GLN A 742 -28.19 25.62 15.41
N GLY A 743 -28.55 24.68 16.29
CA GLY A 743 -29.96 24.31 16.53
C GLY A 743 -30.69 23.73 15.30
N LEU A 744 -29.94 23.24 14.31
CA LEU A 744 -30.48 22.70 13.06
C LEU A 744 -31.16 21.33 13.28
N PRO A 745 -32.13 20.94 12.44
CA PRO A 745 -32.80 19.65 12.54
C PRO A 745 -31.84 18.46 12.52
N ALA A 746 -32.23 17.36 13.16
CA ALA A 746 -31.45 16.12 13.14
C ALA A 746 -31.40 15.50 11.73
N VAL A 747 -30.24 14.93 11.37
CA VAL A 747 -30.01 14.31 10.04
C VAL A 747 -29.88 12.79 10.10
N GLY A 748 -30.30 12.19 11.21
CA GLY A 748 -30.29 10.73 11.39
C GLY A 748 -28.87 10.19 11.56
N SER A 749 -28.47 9.20 10.75
CA SER A 749 -27.19 8.51 10.89
C SER A 749 -25.93 9.39 10.73
N PHE A 750 -26.07 10.66 10.34
CA PHE A 750 -24.95 11.56 10.00
C PHE A 750 -24.59 12.58 11.07
N ASP A 751 -24.88 12.35 12.35
CA ASP A 751 -24.68 13.35 13.42
C ASP A 751 -23.22 13.85 13.53
N GLU A 752 -22.22 12.96 13.43
CA GLU A 752 -20.80 13.36 13.47
C GLU A 752 -20.39 14.15 12.22
N TRP A 753 -20.91 13.75 11.04
CA TRP A 753 -20.73 14.53 9.81
C TRP A 753 -21.41 15.89 9.90
N ALA A 754 -22.59 15.96 10.53
CA ALA A 754 -23.31 17.21 10.72
C ALA A 754 -22.50 18.18 11.57
N THR A 755 -21.96 17.69 12.69
CA THR A 755 -21.14 18.48 13.61
C THR A 755 -19.86 19.00 12.94
N ARG A 756 -19.15 18.15 12.16
CA ARG A 756 -17.85 18.52 11.59
C ARG A 756 -17.91 19.21 10.23
N VAL A 757 -18.97 18.98 9.46
CA VAL A 757 -19.10 19.47 8.07
C VAL A 757 -20.32 20.35 7.87
N ARG A 758 -21.53 19.89 8.21
CA ARG A 758 -22.76 20.70 7.98
C ARG A 758 -22.70 22.00 8.78
N ASP A 759 -22.40 21.92 10.06
CA ASP A 759 -22.38 23.07 10.96
C ASP A 759 -21.22 24.02 10.61
N LEU A 760 -20.08 23.48 10.14
CA LEU A 760 -18.98 24.28 9.58
C LEU A 760 -19.43 25.07 8.35
N VAL A 761 -20.12 24.41 7.40
CA VAL A 761 -20.62 25.06 6.19
C VAL A 761 -21.68 26.09 6.53
N TYR A 762 -22.59 25.78 7.46
CA TYR A 762 -23.57 26.74 7.96
C TYR A 762 -22.88 27.95 8.61
N TRP A 763 -21.87 27.74 9.45
CA TRP A 763 -21.10 28.81 10.08
C TRP A 763 -20.42 29.73 9.04
N LEU A 764 -19.99 29.19 7.91
CA LEU A 764 -19.39 29.97 6.81
C LEU A 764 -20.41 30.67 5.91
N THR A 765 -21.57 30.07 5.68
CA THR A 765 -22.46 30.45 4.56
C THR A 765 -23.88 30.83 4.98
N ASN A 766 -24.26 30.54 6.21
CA ASN A 766 -25.63 30.61 6.73
C ASN A 766 -26.64 29.74 5.94
N TYR A 767 -26.15 28.71 5.23
CA TYR A 767 -26.98 27.76 4.46
C TYR A 767 -26.92 26.36 5.08
N ASP A 768 -28.07 25.78 5.39
CA ASP A 768 -28.17 24.41 5.89
C ASP A 768 -28.22 23.42 4.73
N VAL A 769 -27.06 22.84 4.40
CA VAL A 769 -26.93 21.85 3.33
C VAL A 769 -27.74 20.57 3.55
N SER A 770 -28.28 20.32 4.75
CA SER A 770 -29.14 19.16 5.01
C SER A 770 -30.60 19.35 4.59
N VAL A 771 -31.00 20.58 4.22
CA VAL A 771 -32.33 20.85 3.65
C VAL A 771 -32.62 19.99 2.41
N VAL A 772 -31.57 19.65 1.66
CA VAL A 772 -31.65 18.80 0.46
C VAL A 772 -32.22 17.43 0.75
N PHE A 773 -32.05 16.87 1.96
CA PHE A 773 -32.66 15.58 2.30
C PHE A 773 -34.19 15.68 2.38
N ARG A 774 -34.74 16.84 2.76
CA ARG A 774 -36.18 17.08 2.73
C ARG A 774 -36.66 17.33 1.30
N GLN A 775 -35.91 18.08 0.50
CA GLN A 775 -36.20 18.31 -0.92
C GLN A 775 -36.22 16.98 -1.69
N ASN A 776 -35.21 16.14 -1.56
CA ASN A 776 -35.16 14.81 -2.17
C ASN A 776 -36.38 13.95 -1.80
N LYS A 777 -36.84 14.02 -0.55
CA LYS A 777 -38.04 13.28 -0.11
C LYS A 777 -39.32 13.82 -0.75
N ALA A 778 -39.40 15.13 -0.97
CA ALA A 778 -40.54 15.78 -1.63
C ALA A 778 -40.53 15.54 -3.16
N GLU A 779 -39.34 15.41 -3.76
CA GLU A 779 -39.13 15.11 -5.18
C GLU A 779 -39.22 13.61 -5.52
N ASP A 780 -39.27 12.72 -4.52
CA ASP A 780 -39.33 11.27 -4.73
C ASP A 780 -40.61 10.88 -5.49
N PRO A 781 -40.52 10.39 -6.74
CA PRO A 781 -41.69 10.09 -7.57
C PRO A 781 -42.63 9.07 -6.92
N ARG A 782 -42.07 8.10 -6.17
CA ARG A 782 -42.88 7.09 -5.47
C ARG A 782 -43.70 7.74 -4.36
N ARG A 783 -43.12 8.70 -3.64
CA ARG A 783 -43.76 9.39 -2.53
C ARG A 783 -44.82 10.38 -3.03
N GLN A 784 -44.56 11.03 -4.17
CA GLN A 784 -45.52 11.86 -4.89
C GLN A 784 -46.72 11.05 -5.39
N ALA A 785 -46.48 9.89 -6.01
CA ALA A 785 -47.54 8.97 -6.43
C ALA A 785 -48.37 8.47 -5.24
N ASP A 786 -47.71 8.10 -4.13
CA ASP A 786 -48.39 7.69 -2.90
C ASP A 786 -49.23 8.85 -2.32
N ALA A 787 -48.73 10.09 -2.34
CA ALA A 787 -49.46 11.28 -1.87
C ALA A 787 -50.67 11.61 -2.77
N ALA A 788 -50.49 11.56 -4.08
CA ALA A 788 -51.56 11.76 -5.07
C ALA A 788 -52.65 10.70 -4.91
N LEU A 789 -52.27 9.44 -4.67
CA LEU A 789 -53.21 8.35 -4.40
C LEU A 789 -54.03 8.61 -3.12
N LEU A 790 -53.40 9.02 -2.01
CA LEU A 790 -54.14 9.33 -0.79
C LEU A 790 -55.10 10.51 -0.99
N ALA A 791 -54.66 11.56 -1.69
CA ALA A 791 -55.50 12.71 -2.00
C ALA A 791 -56.70 12.31 -2.89
N ALA A 792 -56.48 11.50 -3.92
CA ALA A 792 -57.55 11.02 -4.81
C ALA A 792 -58.52 10.07 -4.11
N LEU A 793 -58.02 9.19 -3.24
CA LEU A 793 -58.85 8.31 -2.40
C LEU A 793 -59.71 9.13 -1.44
N HIS A 794 -59.14 10.14 -0.76
CA HIS A 794 -59.91 11.03 0.10
C HIS A 794 -60.90 11.90 -0.69
N GLN A 795 -60.55 12.33 -1.90
CA GLN A 795 -61.48 13.08 -2.76
C GLN A 795 -62.70 12.24 -3.16
N HIS A 796 -62.54 10.93 -3.37
CA HIS A 796 -63.62 10.04 -3.80
C HIS A 796 -64.41 9.43 -2.62
N PHE A 797 -63.72 8.90 -1.60
CA PHE A 797 -64.32 8.21 -0.45
C PHE A 797 -64.42 9.06 0.82
N GLY A 798 -63.82 10.25 0.86
CA GLY A 798 -63.74 11.06 2.07
C GLY A 798 -63.06 10.32 3.22
N ALA A 799 -63.60 10.51 4.42
CA ALA A 799 -63.20 9.79 5.63
C ALA A 799 -64.05 8.51 5.89
N THR A 800 -64.82 8.05 4.90
CA THR A 800 -65.60 6.81 5.07
C THR A 800 -64.73 5.57 4.82
N PRO A 801 -64.88 4.50 5.63
CA PRO A 801 -64.17 3.26 5.39
C PRO A 801 -64.62 2.59 4.09
N PHE A 802 -63.66 2.10 3.30
CA PHE A 802 -63.93 1.38 2.05
C PHE A 802 -63.04 0.11 1.94
N LYS A 803 -63.45 -0.81 1.07
CA LYS A 803 -62.71 -2.05 0.77
C LYS A 803 -61.79 -1.85 -0.42
N ALA A 804 -60.70 -2.60 -0.45
CA ALA A 804 -59.77 -2.62 -1.59
C ALA A 804 -60.46 -2.90 -2.93
N ALA A 805 -61.51 -3.76 -2.93
CA ALA A 805 -62.27 -4.07 -4.13
C ALA A 805 -63.04 -2.86 -4.69
N GLU A 806 -63.53 -1.98 -3.82
CA GLU A 806 -64.30 -0.79 -4.20
C GLU A 806 -63.41 0.24 -4.90
N ALA A 807 -62.21 0.50 -4.36
CA ALA A 807 -61.23 1.37 -5.01
C ALA A 807 -60.84 0.87 -6.42
N THR A 808 -60.63 -0.44 -6.57
CA THR A 808 -60.27 -1.03 -7.87
C THR A 808 -61.46 -1.15 -8.84
N ALA A 809 -62.69 -1.15 -8.33
CA ALA A 809 -63.88 -1.10 -9.16
C ALA A 809 -64.01 0.25 -9.87
N VAL A 810 -63.61 1.35 -9.22
CA VAL A 810 -63.55 2.68 -9.84
C VAL A 810 -62.55 2.70 -11.00
N HIS A 811 -61.36 2.13 -10.80
CA HIS A 811 -60.36 1.98 -11.86
C HIS A 811 -60.92 1.20 -13.06
N LYS A 812 -61.51 0.02 -12.81
CA LYS A 812 -62.12 -0.80 -13.86
C LYS A 812 -63.25 -0.06 -14.60
N LYS A 813 -64.09 0.69 -13.88
CA LYS A 813 -65.19 1.48 -14.46
C LYS A 813 -64.67 2.52 -15.46
N VAL A 814 -63.58 3.20 -15.15
CA VAL A 814 -62.95 4.19 -16.06
C VAL A 814 -62.32 3.50 -17.28
N GLU A 815 -61.63 2.38 -17.10
CA GLU A 815 -61.09 1.58 -18.21
C GLU A 815 -62.19 1.06 -19.16
N ASP A 816 -63.28 0.52 -18.61
CA ASP A 816 -64.42 0.03 -19.38
C ASP A 816 -65.12 1.18 -20.14
N ALA A 817 -65.22 2.37 -19.52
CA ALA A 817 -65.74 3.58 -20.16
C ALA A 817 -64.84 4.09 -21.30
N ARG A 818 -63.52 4.02 -21.16
CA ARG A 818 -62.55 4.39 -22.22
C ARG A 818 -62.59 3.44 -23.41
N ARG A 819 -62.95 2.18 -23.21
CA ARG A 819 -63.05 1.14 -24.26
C ARG A 819 -64.42 1.10 -24.95
N SER A 820 -65.44 1.67 -24.34
CA SER A 820 -66.81 1.69 -24.87
C SER A 820 -67.02 2.83 -25.86
N THR A 821 -67.80 2.59 -26.92
CA THR A 821 -68.29 3.63 -27.85
C THR A 821 -69.47 4.42 -27.29
N ALA A 822 -70.01 4.05 -26.13
CA ALA A 822 -71.08 4.78 -25.45
C ALA A 822 -70.51 5.90 -24.57
N SER A 823 -71.14 7.09 -24.58
CA SER A 823 -70.76 8.24 -23.77
C SER A 823 -71.10 8.04 -22.28
N ILE A 824 -70.24 7.32 -21.55
CA ILE A 824 -70.35 7.17 -20.09
C ILE A 824 -69.80 8.44 -19.43
N GLN A 825 -70.61 9.14 -18.64
CA GLN A 825 -70.16 10.30 -17.85
C GLN A 825 -69.33 9.82 -16.66
N LEU A 826 -68.04 10.19 -16.64
CA LEU A 826 -67.11 9.96 -15.53
C LEU A 826 -66.99 11.26 -14.70
N THR A 827 -66.99 11.14 -13.38
CA THR A 827 -66.73 12.29 -12.51
C THR A 827 -65.24 12.62 -12.47
N ALA A 828 -64.90 13.87 -12.15
CA ALA A 828 -63.50 14.28 -11.97
C ALA A 828 -62.79 13.47 -10.87
N SER A 829 -63.52 13.07 -9.81
CA SER A 829 -62.96 12.24 -8.72
C SER A 829 -62.63 10.81 -9.17
N GLU A 830 -63.46 10.21 -10.02
CA GLU A 830 -63.22 8.86 -10.56
C GLU A 830 -62.04 8.86 -11.52
N GLN A 831 -61.90 9.92 -12.32
CA GLN A 831 -60.77 10.10 -13.23
C GLN A 831 -59.46 10.30 -12.46
N ALA A 832 -59.46 11.17 -11.43
CA ALA A 832 -58.31 11.38 -10.57
C ALA A 832 -57.89 10.12 -9.82
N LEU A 833 -58.85 9.34 -9.31
CA LEU A 833 -58.58 8.07 -8.63
C LEU A 833 -58.04 7.01 -9.58
N HIS A 834 -58.57 6.92 -10.81
CA HIS A 834 -58.02 6.04 -11.84
C HIS A 834 -56.55 6.35 -12.14
N ASP A 835 -56.24 7.61 -12.44
CA ASP A 835 -54.88 8.01 -12.84
C ASP A 835 -53.89 7.84 -11.67
N ALA A 836 -54.30 8.16 -10.44
CA ALA A 836 -53.46 7.94 -9.25
C ALA A 836 -53.25 6.46 -8.91
N LEU A 837 -54.24 5.59 -9.16
CA LEU A 837 -54.08 4.14 -9.02
C LEU A 837 -53.14 3.57 -10.08
N ASP A 838 -53.22 4.06 -11.32
CA ASP A 838 -52.31 3.69 -12.40
C ASP A 838 -50.87 4.13 -12.12
N ASP A 839 -50.66 5.36 -11.65
CA ASP A 839 -49.32 5.85 -11.32
C ASP A 839 -48.71 5.10 -10.13
N ALA A 840 -49.51 4.79 -9.10
CA ALA A 840 -49.02 4.09 -7.91
C ALA A 840 -48.83 2.58 -8.10
N LEU A 841 -49.61 1.92 -8.97
CA LEU A 841 -49.66 0.45 -9.10
C LEU A 841 -49.40 -0.09 -10.52
N GLY A 842 -49.53 0.74 -11.56
CA GLY A 842 -49.77 0.35 -12.96
C GLY A 842 -48.74 -0.56 -13.60
N SER A 843 -47.48 -0.56 -13.14
CA SER A 843 -46.45 -1.50 -13.64
C SER A 843 -46.77 -2.99 -13.40
N LYS A 844 -47.64 -3.31 -12.44
CA LYS A 844 -48.07 -4.68 -12.10
C LYS A 844 -49.57 -4.91 -12.35
N GLY A 845 -50.26 -3.92 -12.91
CA GLY A 845 -51.72 -3.86 -13.03
C GLY A 845 -52.42 -3.44 -11.74
N VAL A 846 -53.67 -2.98 -11.85
CA VAL A 846 -54.49 -2.56 -10.71
C VAL A 846 -55.44 -3.69 -10.32
N ASN A 847 -55.29 -4.25 -9.11
CA ASN A 847 -56.20 -5.26 -8.56
C ASN A 847 -56.28 -5.19 -7.02
N PRO A 848 -57.33 -5.77 -6.39
CA PRO A 848 -57.55 -5.63 -4.95
C PRO A 848 -56.39 -6.11 -4.09
N LYS A 849 -55.68 -7.16 -4.54
CA LYS A 849 -54.54 -7.73 -3.81
C LYS A 849 -53.34 -6.78 -3.80
N LEU A 850 -53.01 -6.19 -4.96
CA LEU A 850 -51.93 -5.21 -5.10
C LEU A 850 -52.23 -3.92 -4.35
N PHE A 851 -53.47 -3.41 -4.45
CA PHE A 851 -53.89 -2.27 -3.64
C PHE A 851 -53.83 -2.59 -2.14
N GLY A 852 -54.25 -3.78 -1.71
CA GLY A 852 -54.13 -4.21 -0.32
C GLY A 852 -52.67 -4.31 0.20
N TYR A 853 -51.69 -4.67 -0.65
CA TYR A 853 -50.28 -4.55 -0.29
C TYR A 853 -49.83 -3.09 -0.19
N CYS A 854 -50.30 -2.23 -1.10
CA CYS A 854 -50.01 -0.80 -1.07
C CYS A 854 -50.56 -0.13 0.20
N ALA A 855 -51.83 -0.36 0.52
CA ALA A 855 -52.49 0.17 1.72
C ALA A 855 -51.78 -0.29 3.00
N ARG A 856 -51.37 -1.56 3.10
CA ARG A 856 -50.57 -2.04 4.25
C ARG A 856 -49.21 -1.35 4.36
N ARG A 857 -48.56 -1.06 3.24
CA ARG A 857 -47.29 -0.31 3.20
C ARG A 857 -47.48 1.15 3.62
N LEU A 858 -48.61 1.77 3.28
CA LEU A 858 -48.93 3.17 3.59
C LEU A 858 -49.60 3.37 4.95
N LYS A 859 -50.00 2.29 5.63
CA LYS A 859 -50.66 2.35 6.93
C LYS A 859 -49.85 3.17 7.92
N GLY A 860 -50.46 4.23 8.48
CA GLY A 860 -49.85 5.14 9.46
C GLY A 860 -48.77 6.07 8.89
N ALA A 861 -48.53 6.06 7.57
CA ALA A 861 -47.61 7.00 6.94
C ALA A 861 -48.32 8.34 6.71
N HIS A 862 -47.70 9.42 7.17
CA HIS A 862 -48.14 10.79 6.91
C HIS A 862 -47.61 11.22 5.53
N ASN A 863 -48.50 11.37 4.54
CA ASN A 863 -48.08 11.73 3.18
C ASN A 863 -49.12 12.62 2.50
N GLY A 864 -48.66 13.72 1.87
CA GLY A 864 -49.56 14.67 1.18
C GLY A 864 -50.62 15.34 2.06
N GLY A 865 -50.43 15.37 3.38
CA GLY A 865 -51.43 15.88 4.33
C GLY A 865 -52.54 14.89 4.68
N PHE A 866 -52.34 13.59 4.41
CA PHE A 866 -53.28 12.53 4.76
C PHE A 866 -52.58 11.37 5.50
N ILE A 867 -53.36 10.63 6.27
CA ILE A 867 -52.98 9.39 6.96
C ILE A 867 -53.92 8.29 6.49
N LEU A 868 -53.36 7.12 6.17
CA LEU A 868 -54.14 5.92 5.83
C LEU A 868 -54.20 4.99 7.05
N GLU A 869 -55.42 4.62 7.44
CA GLU A 869 -55.68 3.62 8.47
C GLU A 869 -56.24 2.34 7.84
N VAL A 870 -55.92 1.20 8.46
CA VAL A 870 -56.44 -0.12 8.03
C VAL A 870 -56.92 -0.88 9.25
N GLU A 871 -58.21 -1.17 9.29
CA GLU A 871 -58.86 -1.97 10.32
C GLU A 871 -59.32 -3.32 9.73
N HIS A 872 -59.18 -4.39 10.51
CA HIS A 872 -59.63 -5.71 10.09
C HIS A 872 -61.09 -5.91 10.51
N ASP A 873 -61.98 -6.14 9.55
CA ASP A 873 -63.38 -6.50 9.80
C ASP A 873 -63.49 -8.04 9.94
N PRO A 874 -63.73 -8.56 11.16
CA PRO A 874 -63.83 -9.99 11.39
C PRO A 874 -65.09 -10.61 10.76
N ALA A 875 -66.15 -9.83 10.52
CA ALA A 875 -67.41 -10.32 9.99
C ALA A 875 -67.32 -10.61 8.48
N THR A 876 -66.54 -9.81 7.75
CA THR A 876 -66.34 -9.99 6.30
C THR A 876 -64.96 -10.53 5.93
N ASN A 877 -64.11 -10.80 6.92
CA ASN A 877 -62.71 -11.21 6.78
C ASN A 877 -61.95 -10.30 5.78
N SER A 878 -62.23 -9.01 5.83
CA SER A 878 -61.69 -8.01 4.90
C SER A 878 -61.07 -6.85 5.65
N ASN A 879 -60.19 -6.11 4.98
CA ASN A 879 -59.58 -4.92 5.56
C ASN A 879 -60.37 -3.69 5.10
N LEU A 880 -60.86 -2.91 6.05
CA LEU A 880 -61.45 -1.60 5.84
C LEU A 880 -60.34 -0.54 5.86
N ILE A 881 -60.32 0.31 4.85
CA ILE A 881 -59.32 1.35 4.64
C ILE A 881 -60.00 2.70 4.81
N THR A 882 -59.40 3.59 5.61
CA THR A 882 -59.89 4.95 5.83
C THR A 882 -58.77 5.93 5.59
N ILE A 883 -59.05 7.03 4.89
CA ILE A 883 -58.10 8.14 4.70
C ILE A 883 -58.55 9.31 5.58
N LEU A 884 -57.66 9.78 6.44
CA LEU A 884 -57.91 10.90 7.36
C LEU A 884 -57.01 12.09 7.00
N PRO A 885 -57.49 13.34 7.14
CA PRO A 885 -56.62 14.51 7.08
C PRO A 885 -55.57 14.46 8.19
N ASP A 886 -54.33 14.79 7.85
CA ASP A 886 -53.21 14.83 8.78
C ASP A 886 -53.26 16.12 9.62
N VAL A 887 -53.80 16.02 10.84
CA VAL A 887 -53.88 17.14 11.79
C VAL A 887 -52.59 17.24 12.61
N VAL A 888 -51.45 17.46 11.97
CA VAL A 888 -50.28 17.97 12.72
C VAL A 888 -50.54 19.44 13.02
N ALA A 889 -50.72 19.76 14.29
CA ALA A 889 -50.96 21.11 14.79
C ALA A 889 -49.98 22.13 14.18
N VAL A 890 -50.52 23.06 13.40
CA VAL A 890 -49.83 24.30 13.04
C VAL A 890 -49.54 25.04 14.35
N ALA A 891 -48.28 25.06 14.77
CA ALA A 891 -47.85 25.99 15.81
C ALA A 891 -48.02 27.42 15.27
N PRO A 892 -48.76 28.31 15.96
CA PRO A 892 -48.92 29.68 15.50
C PRO A 892 -47.62 30.43 15.73
N GLY A 893 -46.87 30.67 14.65
CA GLY A 893 -45.78 31.65 14.63
C GLY A 893 -46.36 33.05 14.79
N SER A 894 -46.46 33.54 16.02
CA SER A 894 -46.63 34.96 16.30
C SER A 894 -45.29 35.69 16.08
N PRO A 895 -45.28 36.88 15.46
CA PRO A 895 -44.05 37.64 15.27
C PRO A 895 -43.57 38.18 16.62
N GLY A 896 -42.43 37.66 17.08
CA GLY A 896 -41.74 38.15 18.27
C GLY A 896 -41.40 39.63 18.12
N ARG A 897 -41.92 40.44 19.04
CA ARG A 897 -41.60 41.85 19.23
C ARG A 897 -40.09 42.08 19.26
N SER A 898 -39.67 43.13 18.56
CA SER A 898 -38.39 43.80 18.67
C SER A 898 -38.07 44.16 20.13
N GLY A 899 -37.14 43.43 20.74
CA GLY A 899 -36.42 43.85 21.94
C GLY A 899 -35.12 44.53 21.55
N SER A 900 -35.08 45.84 21.69
CA SER A 900 -33.91 46.69 21.52
C SER A 900 -32.77 46.26 22.45
N PHE A 901 -31.58 46.04 21.90
CA PHE A 901 -30.34 46.27 22.62
C PHE A 901 -29.43 47.17 21.79
N LYS A 902 -29.17 48.35 22.35
CA LYS A 902 -28.08 49.28 22.06
C LYS A 902 -27.48 49.68 23.42
N PRO A 903 -26.22 50.14 23.47
CA PRO A 903 -25.06 49.83 22.62
C PRO A 903 -24.11 48.82 23.26
#